data_AF-A0A026WD51-F1
#
_entry.id   AF-A0A026WD51-F1
#
_cell.length_a   1.000
_cell.length_b   1.000
_cell.length_c   1.000
_cell.angle_alpha   90.00
_cell.angle_beta   90.00
_cell.angle_gamma   90.00
#
_symmetry.space_group_name_H-M   'P 1'
#
loop_
_entity.id
_entity.type
_entity.pdbx_description
1 polymer ?
#
loop_
_entity_poly.entity_id
_entity_poly.type
_entity_poly.pdbx_seq_one_letter_code
_entity_poly.pdbx_strand_id
1 'polypeptide(L)'
;MGTLFEKHFTISSEKDTHTFPEPESMFKEPQWQLDSLQTLKSNLNEVKSRLNNFNLFEWQKHTTQMNKAGSIVGHVRKFTQPELLTQAWCKFYEIACSFPLVPMDEIRREGDHFMSVHLCEAPGAFVAALNHWLKTNAPDVQWNWLASTLNPYCEENPYDRMVADDRFIRHTLKHWCFGADNTGDIMDLRNLDALVERASMSRDQRQRTLLVTADGSIDCIDVPGEQESAVAQLHLCETVACMHLLQKGGNFLLKLFTLFEHYSVCLMYLLSCIFHQVTVTKPASSKAGNSEMFVVCMNFKGRDYVAPYLNILRQHYGNVLPTKAMFNLQDIPNDFLRRIEQCSEFFKNHQCQVIRDNIRVFRAENYNDVKLKRTKRIVADKYVKDCRLSQMDPANEIVGREIIEKSNSCFMNKKLRFNSYNERKRQDLSPRERLLHTWNEVKDVDLEMEKFYTWHPLAFSATLEIQTGKLFSKIRSSRFCDTRILQITEQQNDPNYEILSFEFVHNYDSHRTITQVSDRLDKLQTGQTLILLGYSLLTQLNVGLLYLLSSSFEKIIIETCDNEGYRVKLETYRRNEKIINNLQEILAASHNARKENMAVWSIVPMMILYEMKLDLVRSCARLLSTEQRIPKVCIVGAGPAGFYAAQQLLKSLSDVRVDILEKLPVPFGLVRFGVAPDHPEVKNVINTFHKTATNPRVQFLGNINVGTDVTIDQLREFYHAVLLTYGAEKDRLLSIPGEDLNNVISGRRFVGWYNGIPADKDLEINLDVEEAVVLGQGNVAIDIARILLTPVDKLKSTDITSYALEQLSRSKVRKVSLVGRRGPLQAAFTIAELRELIKLEKCKTLWRPQDLTGIREIVPTLPRPRKRLTELILKSLDESACDSTHAKQLHPIFLRGPVQFRGTRELEGVKLAVNRLRGDAIRDQVAEATSEFETISCGLALRSIGYKSVQIDSSIPFDWTKGRVKNALGKVHDNLYSAGWAATGPIGVILSTMTNAFEVGKLVCKEIASSNERKAGSDELCEILRLKGVQIVSYKDWEKIDRVEQERGRQVGKPREKIVDVTEMLEIAAK
;
A
#
# COMPACT_ATOMS: atom_id res chain seq x y z
N MET A 1 -31.50 9.96 -11.20
CA MET A 1 -30.10 10.31 -11.56
C MET A 1 -29.80 11.79 -11.33
N GLY A 2 -30.78 12.70 -11.46
CA GLY A 2 -30.60 14.14 -11.18
C GLY A 2 -29.85 14.45 -9.89
N THR A 3 -30.25 13.78 -8.79
CA THR A 3 -29.66 13.88 -7.43
C THR A 3 -28.14 13.61 -7.30
N LEU A 4 -27.43 13.31 -8.39
CA LEU A 4 -25.97 13.29 -8.43
C LEU A 4 -25.35 14.68 -8.71
N PHE A 5 -26.06 15.56 -9.40
CA PHE A 5 -25.66 16.93 -9.71
C PHE A 5 -26.35 17.95 -8.79
N GLU A 6 -27.61 17.70 -8.44
CA GLU A 6 -28.45 18.51 -7.53
C GLU A 6 -28.00 18.42 -6.05
N LYS A 7 -26.76 18.83 -5.74
CA LYS A 7 -26.15 18.80 -4.40
C LYS A 7 -25.76 20.21 -3.96
N HIS A 8 -26.77 21.04 -3.72
CA HIS A 8 -26.61 22.44 -3.33
C HIS A 8 -27.50 22.74 -2.11
N PHE A 9 -27.05 23.61 -1.21
CA PHE A 9 -27.79 24.07 -0.04
C PHE A 9 -27.51 25.57 0.17
N THR A 10 -28.54 26.40 0.07
CA THR A 10 -28.42 27.85 0.28
C THR A 10 -28.44 28.19 1.77
N ILE A 11 -27.44 28.93 2.24
CA ILE A 11 -27.31 29.37 3.63
C ILE A 11 -27.94 30.77 3.79
N SER A 12 -27.53 31.72 2.95
CA SER A 12 -28.16 33.04 2.85
C SER A 12 -28.48 33.39 1.39
N SER A 13 -29.54 34.15 1.23
CA SER A 13 -30.07 34.70 -0.02
C SER A 13 -30.14 36.23 0.08
N GLU A 14 -30.40 36.92 -1.03
CA GLU A 14 -30.47 38.40 -1.07
C GLU A 14 -31.55 39.02 -0.17
N LYS A 15 -32.47 38.18 0.38
CA LYS A 15 -33.51 38.57 1.33
C LYS A 15 -33.10 38.40 2.80
N ASP A 16 -31.97 37.75 3.07
CA ASP A 16 -31.48 37.47 4.41
C ASP A 16 -30.51 38.57 4.88
N THR A 17 -31.01 39.53 5.65
CA THR A 17 -30.22 40.66 6.15
C THR A 17 -29.35 40.27 7.36
N HIS A 18 -28.30 39.48 7.12
CA HIS A 18 -27.27 39.25 8.11
C HIS A 18 -26.32 40.47 8.20
N THR A 19 -26.20 41.01 9.42
CA THR A 19 -25.27 42.08 9.80
C THR A 19 -24.11 41.50 10.59
N PHE A 20 -22.95 42.16 10.55
CA PHE A 20 -21.89 41.91 11.53
C PHE A 20 -22.38 42.22 12.97
N PRO A 21 -21.86 41.52 13.99
CA PRO A 21 -21.82 42.03 15.36
C PRO A 21 -20.72 43.09 15.51
N GLU A 22 -20.73 43.86 16.60
CA GLU A 22 -19.76 44.95 16.81
C GLU A 22 -18.30 44.45 16.75
N PRO A 23 -17.37 45.17 16.09
CA PRO A 23 -15.97 44.75 15.94
C PRO A 23 -15.31 44.39 17.27
N GLU A 24 -15.60 45.16 18.32
CA GLU A 24 -15.07 44.99 19.67
C GLU A 24 -15.56 43.71 20.37
N SER A 25 -16.60 43.03 19.86
CA SER A 25 -17.06 41.73 20.39
C SER A 25 -16.22 40.55 19.90
N MET A 26 -15.44 40.72 18.82
CA MET A 26 -14.69 39.63 18.19
C MET A 26 -13.53 39.15 19.06
N PHE A 27 -13.29 37.83 19.03
CA PHE A 27 -12.19 37.16 19.75
C PHE A 27 -12.15 37.50 21.25
N LYS A 28 -13.32 37.62 21.91
CA LYS A 28 -13.44 37.87 23.36
C LYS A 28 -13.74 36.63 24.17
N GLU A 29 -14.72 35.82 23.78
CA GLU A 29 -15.11 34.60 24.50
C GLU A 29 -14.21 33.38 24.23
N PRO A 30 -14.21 32.37 25.12
CA PRO A 30 -13.61 31.07 24.83
C PRO A 30 -14.31 30.36 23.66
N GLN A 31 -13.66 29.30 23.17
CA GLN A 31 -14.23 28.42 22.15
C GLN A 31 -15.50 27.73 22.66
N TRP A 32 -16.57 27.79 21.87
CA TRP A 32 -17.85 27.15 22.15
C TRP A 32 -18.11 25.96 21.21
N GLN A 33 -19.13 25.16 21.54
CA GLN A 33 -19.60 24.04 20.73
C GLN A 33 -21.13 23.98 20.75
N LEU A 34 -21.72 23.33 19.73
CA LEU A 34 -23.15 23.07 19.64
C LEU A 34 -23.38 21.56 19.67
N ASP A 35 -24.14 21.09 20.66
CA ASP A 35 -24.38 19.65 20.89
C ASP A 35 -25.00 18.94 19.68
N SER A 36 -25.84 19.66 18.91
CA SER A 36 -26.40 19.23 17.63
C SER A 36 -25.32 18.92 16.59
N LEU A 37 -24.41 19.87 16.36
CA LEU A 37 -23.29 19.73 15.42
C LEU A 37 -22.27 18.69 15.88
N GLN A 38 -21.94 18.63 17.16
CA GLN A 38 -21.04 17.61 17.72
C GLN A 38 -21.67 16.21 17.68
N THR A 39 -23.00 16.10 17.82
CA THR A 39 -23.75 14.88 17.55
C THR A 39 -23.65 14.48 16.07
N LEU A 40 -23.74 15.42 15.13
CA LEU A 40 -23.52 15.13 13.70
C LEU A 40 -22.07 14.72 13.39
N LYS A 41 -21.06 15.37 13.98
CA LYS A 41 -19.63 15.00 13.90
C LYS A 41 -19.40 13.57 14.37
N SER A 42 -19.92 13.24 15.55
CA SER A 42 -19.82 11.90 16.15
C SER A 42 -20.49 10.83 15.28
N ASN A 43 -21.70 11.10 14.78
CA ASN A 43 -22.41 10.19 13.85
C ASN A 43 -21.66 9.97 12.53
N LEU A 44 -21.06 11.02 11.95
CA LEU A 44 -20.25 10.86 10.73
C LEU A 44 -18.97 10.09 11.02
N ASN A 45 -18.29 10.38 12.13
CA ASN A 45 -17.04 9.72 12.52
C ASN A 45 -17.27 8.24 12.90
N GLU A 46 -18.41 7.87 13.48
CA GLU A 46 -18.83 6.48 13.69
C GLU A 46 -18.93 5.74 12.34
N VAL A 47 -19.63 6.32 11.36
CA VAL A 47 -19.75 5.73 10.00
C VAL A 47 -18.40 5.69 9.27
N LYS A 48 -17.55 6.72 9.39
CA LYS A 48 -16.16 6.71 8.86
C LYS A 48 -15.33 5.60 9.52
N SER A 49 -15.46 5.39 10.83
CA SER A 49 -14.67 4.40 11.59
C SER A 49 -14.85 2.96 11.10
N ARG A 50 -16.02 2.66 10.51
CA ARG A 50 -16.32 1.36 9.88
C ARG A 50 -15.36 1.03 8.72
N LEU A 51 -14.69 2.04 8.14
CA LEU A 51 -13.68 1.89 7.10
C LEU A 51 -12.29 1.53 7.62
N ASN A 52 -12.02 1.70 8.91
CA ASN A 52 -10.65 1.66 9.44
C ASN A 52 -9.94 0.30 9.28
N ASN A 53 -10.71 -0.79 9.12
CA ASN A 53 -10.21 -2.16 8.93
C ASN A 53 -10.14 -2.60 7.45
N PHE A 54 -10.49 -1.76 6.48
CA PHE A 54 -10.37 -2.09 5.06
C PHE A 54 -8.98 -1.72 4.55
N ASN A 55 -8.33 -2.60 3.79
CA ASN A 55 -7.04 -2.28 3.16
C ASN A 55 -7.18 -1.04 2.27
N LEU A 56 -6.27 -0.08 2.42
CA LEU A 56 -6.39 1.23 1.78
C LEU A 56 -6.37 1.14 0.25
N PHE A 57 -5.51 0.30 -0.31
CA PHE A 57 -5.40 0.12 -1.76
C PHE A 57 -6.62 -0.59 -2.36
N GLU A 58 -7.09 -1.68 -1.73
CA GLU A 58 -8.29 -2.38 -2.18
C GLU A 58 -9.55 -1.51 -2.06
N TRP A 59 -9.68 -0.74 -0.97
CA TRP A 59 -10.78 0.18 -0.77
C TRP A 59 -10.76 1.37 -1.73
N GLN A 60 -9.59 1.93 -2.03
CA GLN A 60 -9.44 2.97 -3.06
C GLN A 60 -9.75 2.44 -4.46
N LYS A 61 -9.30 1.23 -4.80
CA LYS A 61 -9.62 0.54 -6.05
C LYS A 61 -11.14 0.34 -6.19
N HIS A 62 -11.78 -0.21 -5.17
CA HIS A 62 -13.23 -0.41 -5.11
C HIS A 62 -14.01 0.90 -5.23
N THR A 63 -13.72 1.90 -4.39
CA THR A 63 -14.45 3.18 -4.43
C THR A 63 -14.22 3.94 -5.74
N THR A 64 -13.07 3.79 -6.39
CA THR A 64 -12.82 4.30 -7.76
C THR A 64 -13.64 3.54 -8.81
N GLN A 65 -13.73 2.22 -8.70
CA GLN A 65 -14.58 1.39 -9.55
C GLN A 65 -16.07 1.73 -9.35
N MET A 66 -16.53 1.93 -8.12
CA MET A 66 -17.92 2.25 -7.78
C MET A 66 -18.30 3.73 -8.00
N ASN A 67 -17.33 4.64 -8.17
CA ASN A 67 -17.62 6.05 -8.44
C ASN A 67 -18.39 6.21 -9.76
N LYS A 68 -19.67 6.59 -9.65
CA LYS A 68 -20.60 6.87 -10.76
C LYS A 68 -20.11 8.00 -11.68
N ALA A 69 -19.40 8.98 -11.13
CA ALA A 69 -18.76 10.08 -11.87
C ALA A 69 -17.33 9.75 -12.34
N GLY A 70 -16.80 8.56 -12.01
CA GLY A 70 -15.39 8.20 -12.24
C GLY A 70 -14.96 8.12 -13.72
N SER A 71 -15.89 8.25 -14.66
CA SER A 71 -15.58 8.34 -16.11
C SER A 71 -15.55 9.77 -16.66
N ILE A 72 -15.95 10.81 -15.91
CA ILE A 72 -16.04 12.19 -16.40
C ILE A 72 -14.70 12.66 -16.99
N VAL A 73 -13.61 12.67 -16.20
CA VAL A 73 -12.27 13.08 -16.68
C VAL A 73 -11.81 12.26 -17.89
N GLY A 74 -12.04 10.95 -17.90
CA GLY A 74 -11.68 10.07 -19.03
C GLY A 74 -12.52 10.26 -20.29
N HIS A 75 -13.68 10.92 -20.17
CA HIS A 75 -14.59 11.26 -21.25
C HIS A 75 -14.30 12.69 -21.76
N VAL A 76 -14.23 13.68 -20.87
CA VAL A 76 -13.80 15.06 -21.16
C VAL A 76 -12.46 15.08 -21.91
N ARG A 77 -11.49 14.23 -21.51
CA ARG A 77 -10.20 14.06 -22.22
C ARG A 77 -10.34 13.64 -23.68
N LYS A 78 -11.39 12.89 -24.04
CA LYS A 78 -11.62 12.41 -25.41
C LYS A 78 -12.40 13.42 -26.26
N PHE A 79 -13.41 14.05 -25.66
CA PHE A 79 -14.35 14.91 -26.39
C PHE A 79 -13.96 16.39 -26.46
N THR A 80 -13.18 16.90 -25.51
CA THR A 80 -12.85 18.35 -25.41
C THR A 80 -11.37 18.67 -25.29
N GLN A 81 -10.55 17.66 -24.95
CA GLN A 81 -9.08 17.71 -24.93
C GLN A 81 -8.41 18.94 -24.23
N PRO A 82 -8.83 19.39 -23.02
CA PRO A 82 -8.31 20.62 -22.42
C PRO A 82 -6.84 20.52 -21.95
N GLU A 83 -6.09 21.64 -22.04
CA GLU A 83 -4.64 21.72 -21.77
C GLU A 83 -4.19 21.13 -20.42
N LEU A 84 -4.91 21.40 -19.32
CA LEU A 84 -4.58 20.94 -17.97
C LEU A 84 -5.74 20.19 -17.30
N LEU A 85 -6.32 19.21 -17.99
CA LEU A 85 -7.44 18.45 -17.47
C LEU A 85 -7.08 17.57 -16.24
N THR A 86 -7.58 17.99 -15.07
CA THR A 86 -7.51 17.27 -13.79
C THR A 86 -8.91 17.00 -13.21
N GLN A 87 -9.00 16.37 -12.03
CA GLN A 87 -10.27 16.30 -11.29
C GLN A 87 -10.70 17.67 -10.72
N ALA A 88 -9.75 18.55 -10.35
CA ALA A 88 -10.06 19.89 -9.87
C ALA A 88 -10.62 20.78 -10.98
N TRP A 89 -10.05 20.67 -12.19
CA TRP A 89 -10.58 21.29 -13.42
C TRP A 89 -12.07 20.97 -13.63
N CYS A 90 -12.46 19.68 -13.51
CA CYS A 90 -13.86 19.30 -13.63
C CYS A 90 -14.76 19.87 -12.52
N LYS A 91 -14.29 19.90 -11.25
CA LYS A 91 -15.08 20.50 -10.16
C LYS A 91 -15.38 21.97 -10.41
N PHE A 92 -14.36 22.73 -10.80
CA PHE A 92 -14.51 24.16 -11.06
C PHE A 92 -15.42 24.43 -12.26
N TYR A 93 -15.18 23.74 -13.38
CA TYR A 93 -16.00 23.91 -14.59
C TYR A 93 -17.48 23.57 -14.32
N GLU A 94 -17.76 22.51 -13.55
CA GLU A 94 -19.11 22.15 -13.13
C GLU A 94 -19.78 23.25 -12.29
N ILE A 95 -19.03 23.88 -11.38
CA ILE A 95 -19.51 24.99 -10.54
C ILE A 95 -19.73 26.25 -11.39
N ALA A 96 -18.81 26.60 -12.29
CA ALA A 96 -18.94 27.75 -13.19
C ALA A 96 -20.08 27.61 -14.22
N CYS A 97 -20.52 26.38 -14.51
CA CYS A 97 -21.75 26.13 -15.28
C CYS A 97 -23.03 26.06 -14.43
N SER A 98 -22.92 25.78 -13.12
CA SER A 98 -24.08 25.65 -12.22
C SER A 98 -24.46 26.97 -11.52
N PHE A 99 -23.53 27.90 -11.42
CA PHE A 99 -23.69 29.22 -10.77
C PHE A 99 -23.12 30.32 -11.67
N PRO A 100 -23.63 31.56 -11.64
CA PRO A 100 -23.11 32.68 -12.42
C PRO A 100 -21.81 33.25 -11.80
N LEU A 101 -20.83 32.37 -11.56
CA LEU A 101 -19.60 32.64 -10.80
C LEU A 101 -18.73 33.74 -11.42
N VAL A 102 -18.79 33.88 -12.75
CA VAL A 102 -18.23 35.02 -13.50
C VAL A 102 -19.30 36.12 -13.57
N PRO A 103 -19.13 37.27 -12.87
CA PRO A 103 -20.17 38.30 -12.76
C PRO A 103 -20.27 39.16 -14.03
N MET A 104 -20.82 38.59 -15.09
CA MET A 104 -20.88 39.20 -16.43
C MET A 104 -21.44 40.62 -16.46
N ASP A 105 -22.41 40.95 -15.60
CA ASP A 105 -23.04 42.28 -15.59
C ASP A 105 -22.23 43.35 -14.84
N GLU A 106 -21.26 42.95 -14.00
CA GLU A 106 -20.22 43.88 -13.51
C GLU A 106 -19.10 44.00 -14.54
N ILE A 107 -18.69 42.90 -15.17
CA ILE A 107 -17.64 42.86 -16.22
C ILE A 107 -17.99 43.79 -17.40
N ARG A 108 -19.25 43.76 -17.86
CA ARG A 108 -19.75 44.64 -18.92
C ARG A 108 -19.72 46.13 -18.58
N ARG A 109 -19.91 46.50 -17.30
CA ARG A 109 -19.83 47.91 -16.86
C ARG A 109 -18.41 48.48 -16.97
N GLU A 110 -17.41 47.60 -16.87
CA GLU A 110 -15.98 47.94 -16.96
C GLU A 110 -15.42 47.79 -18.39
N GLY A 111 -16.29 47.67 -19.40
CA GLY A 111 -15.88 47.50 -20.80
C GLY A 111 -15.31 46.11 -21.10
N ASP A 112 -15.87 45.07 -20.49
CA ASP A 112 -15.55 43.66 -20.69
C ASP A 112 -14.11 43.25 -20.30
N HIS A 113 -13.51 43.97 -19.34
CA HIS A 113 -12.20 43.65 -18.74
C HIS A 113 -12.34 43.22 -17.27
N PHE A 114 -11.68 42.14 -16.85
CA PHE A 114 -11.61 41.78 -15.42
C PHE A 114 -10.38 40.96 -15.01
N MET A 115 -10.14 40.93 -13.70
CA MET A 115 -9.11 40.10 -13.08
C MET A 115 -9.70 39.04 -12.13
N SER A 116 -9.12 37.84 -12.15
CA SER A 116 -9.35 36.79 -11.14
C SER A 116 -8.09 36.50 -10.32
N VAL A 117 -8.22 36.26 -9.01
CA VAL A 117 -7.10 35.81 -8.16
C VAL A 117 -7.38 34.43 -7.57
N HIS A 118 -6.45 33.49 -7.74
CA HIS A 118 -6.64 32.09 -7.33
C HIS A 118 -5.67 31.72 -6.19
N LEU A 119 -6.21 31.42 -5.02
CA LEU A 119 -5.46 31.10 -3.79
C LEU A 119 -5.26 29.58 -3.68
N CYS A 120 -4.04 29.18 -3.29
CA CYS A 120 -3.62 27.78 -3.14
C CYS A 120 -3.77 26.93 -4.43
N GLU A 121 -3.64 27.56 -5.60
CA GLU A 121 -4.16 27.10 -6.90
C GLU A 121 -3.36 25.95 -7.59
N ALA A 122 -2.21 25.54 -7.06
CA ALA A 122 -1.31 24.62 -7.75
C ALA A 122 -1.98 23.29 -8.16
N PRO A 123 -1.90 22.87 -9.44
CA PRO A 123 -0.95 23.33 -10.47
C PRO A 123 -1.44 24.48 -11.40
N GLY A 124 -2.64 25.03 -11.21
CA GLY A 124 -3.32 25.91 -12.19
C GLY A 124 -4.62 25.32 -12.76
N ALA A 125 -5.29 24.45 -12.01
CA ALA A 125 -6.43 23.66 -12.49
C ALA A 125 -7.76 24.44 -12.59
N PHE A 126 -8.00 25.43 -11.74
CA PHE A 126 -9.16 26.33 -11.85
C PHE A 126 -8.86 27.43 -12.88
N VAL A 127 -7.62 27.92 -12.96
CA VAL A 127 -7.18 28.87 -14.00
C VAL A 127 -7.42 28.31 -15.40
N ALA A 128 -6.96 27.09 -15.69
CA ALA A 128 -7.18 26.44 -16.99
C ALA A 128 -8.65 26.04 -17.24
N ALA A 129 -9.47 25.90 -16.20
CA ALA A 129 -10.91 25.65 -16.34
C ALA A 129 -11.69 26.94 -16.61
N LEU A 130 -11.32 28.04 -15.96
CA LEU A 130 -11.87 29.37 -16.17
C LEU A 130 -11.56 29.88 -17.58
N ASN A 131 -10.33 29.66 -18.09
CA ASN A 131 -9.98 29.96 -19.47
C ASN A 131 -10.92 29.26 -20.46
N HIS A 132 -11.05 27.93 -20.36
CA HIS A 132 -11.92 27.14 -21.24
C HIS A 132 -13.39 27.61 -21.13
N TRP A 133 -13.87 27.91 -19.92
CA TRP A 133 -15.23 28.42 -19.71
C TRP A 133 -15.44 29.78 -20.38
N LEU A 134 -14.52 30.74 -20.19
CA LEU A 134 -14.58 32.08 -20.77
C LEU A 134 -14.57 31.99 -22.30
N LYS A 135 -13.62 31.27 -22.88
CA LYS A 135 -13.50 31.08 -24.33
C LYS A 135 -14.68 30.32 -24.96
N THR A 136 -15.48 29.62 -24.16
CA THR A 136 -16.71 28.92 -24.59
C THR A 136 -17.98 29.76 -24.42
N ASN A 137 -18.07 30.62 -23.39
CA ASN A 137 -19.33 31.27 -22.98
C ASN A 137 -19.30 32.82 -23.03
N ALA A 138 -18.10 33.42 -23.07
CA ALA A 138 -17.87 34.87 -23.04
C ALA A 138 -16.54 35.23 -23.77
N PRO A 139 -16.40 34.89 -25.07
CA PRO A 139 -15.11 34.92 -25.77
C PRO A 139 -14.50 36.33 -25.92
N ASP A 140 -15.35 37.36 -25.89
CA ASP A 140 -14.96 38.77 -26.03
C ASP A 140 -14.29 39.36 -24.78
N VAL A 141 -14.49 38.72 -23.62
CA VAL A 141 -14.02 39.22 -22.32
C VAL A 141 -12.50 39.15 -22.21
N GLN A 142 -11.89 40.30 -21.92
CA GLN A 142 -10.47 40.43 -21.64
C GLN A 142 -10.19 40.05 -20.19
N TRP A 143 -9.53 38.91 -20.01
CA TRP A 143 -9.30 38.30 -18.70
C TRP A 143 -7.81 38.27 -18.35
N ASN A 144 -7.49 38.81 -17.18
CA ASN A 144 -6.17 38.70 -16.55
C ASN A 144 -6.29 37.89 -15.24
N TRP A 145 -5.19 37.30 -14.78
CA TRP A 145 -5.20 36.53 -13.55
C TRP A 145 -3.88 36.61 -12.77
N LEU A 146 -4.00 36.41 -11.46
CA LEU A 146 -2.90 36.11 -10.57
C LEU A 146 -3.21 34.83 -9.78
N ALA A 147 -2.18 34.12 -9.34
CA ALA A 147 -2.33 32.96 -8.47
C ALA A 147 -1.28 32.94 -7.36
N SER A 148 -1.62 32.35 -6.21
CA SER A 148 -0.69 32.09 -5.11
C SER A 148 -0.74 30.62 -4.68
N THR A 149 0.39 30.12 -4.19
CA THR A 149 0.57 28.75 -3.69
C THR A 149 1.94 28.66 -3.03
N LEU A 150 2.16 27.65 -2.16
CA LEU A 150 3.50 27.32 -1.66
C LEU A 150 4.45 27.14 -2.85
N ASN A 151 5.50 27.96 -2.90
CA ASN A 151 6.39 28.05 -4.05
C ASN A 151 7.02 26.68 -4.37
N PRO A 152 6.74 26.08 -5.55
CA PRO A 152 7.29 24.78 -5.94
C PRO A 152 8.82 24.75 -6.08
N TYR A 153 9.47 25.91 -6.03
CA TYR A 153 10.92 26.10 -6.13
C TYR A 153 11.55 26.62 -4.83
N CYS A 154 10.81 26.80 -3.73
CA CYS A 154 11.41 27.10 -2.43
C CYS A 154 11.91 25.80 -1.78
N GLU A 155 13.23 25.61 -1.67
CA GLU A 155 13.80 24.38 -1.09
C GLU A 155 13.45 24.15 0.40
N GLU A 156 12.97 25.16 1.14
CA GLU A 156 12.45 24.97 2.51
C GLU A 156 11.02 24.37 2.54
N ASN A 157 10.24 24.52 1.47
CA ASN A 157 8.84 24.06 1.44
C ASN A 157 8.77 22.51 1.42
N PRO A 158 7.98 21.86 2.31
CA PRO A 158 7.94 20.41 2.39
C PRO A 158 6.90 19.78 1.43
N TYR A 159 7.25 18.62 0.87
CA TYR A 159 6.45 17.90 -0.15
C TYR A 159 5.14 17.27 0.36
N ASP A 160 4.92 17.18 1.67
CA ASP A 160 3.66 16.73 2.23
C ASP A 160 2.54 17.78 2.00
N ARG A 161 2.84 19.05 2.28
CA ARG A 161 1.97 20.23 2.14
C ARG A 161 1.88 20.77 0.71
N MET A 162 2.94 20.67 -0.07
CA MET A 162 3.07 21.31 -1.38
C MET A 162 2.59 20.41 -2.55
N VAL A 163 1.95 21.00 -3.56
CA VAL A 163 1.69 20.34 -4.85
C VAL A 163 2.93 20.46 -5.73
N ALA A 164 3.60 19.34 -6.00
CA ALA A 164 4.88 19.34 -6.71
C ALA A 164 4.76 19.58 -8.23
N ASP A 165 3.59 19.34 -8.83
CA ASP A 165 3.33 19.47 -10.27
C ASP A 165 3.43 20.94 -10.72
N ASP A 166 4.47 21.28 -11.47
CA ASP A 166 4.76 22.65 -11.92
C ASP A 166 4.54 22.88 -13.42
N ARG A 167 4.01 21.88 -14.15
CA ARG A 167 4.00 21.85 -15.63
C ARG A 167 3.35 23.07 -16.26
N PHE A 168 2.33 23.63 -15.61
CA PHE A 168 1.65 24.88 -15.99
C PHE A 168 2.27 26.10 -15.28
N ILE A 169 2.60 25.98 -13.98
CA ILE A 169 3.22 27.05 -13.17
C ILE A 169 4.47 27.63 -13.83
N ARG A 170 5.41 26.76 -14.24
CA ARG A 170 6.71 27.15 -14.81
C ARG A 170 6.61 27.98 -16.10
N HIS A 171 5.57 27.74 -16.90
CA HIS A 171 5.30 28.47 -18.14
C HIS A 171 4.47 29.74 -17.92
N THR A 172 3.95 29.94 -16.71
CA THR A 172 3.07 31.06 -16.35
C THR A 172 3.59 31.92 -15.20
N LEU A 173 4.86 31.73 -14.78
CA LEU A 173 5.51 32.36 -13.60
C LEU A 173 5.19 33.85 -13.38
N LYS A 174 5.11 34.66 -14.44
CA LYS A 174 4.70 36.08 -14.40
C LYS A 174 3.33 36.35 -13.76
N HIS A 175 2.45 35.35 -13.66
CA HIS A 175 1.14 35.41 -12.99
C HIS A 175 1.16 34.83 -11.56
N TRP A 176 2.21 34.12 -11.15
CA TRP A 176 2.31 33.55 -9.81
C TRP A 176 2.98 34.51 -8.84
N CYS A 177 2.34 34.73 -7.69
CA CYS A 177 2.88 35.50 -6.57
C CYS A 177 3.22 34.57 -5.42
N PHE A 178 4.51 34.49 -5.09
CA PHE A 178 5.04 33.75 -3.95
C PHE A 178 5.28 34.65 -2.72
N GLY A 179 4.73 35.87 -2.73
CA GLY A 179 4.83 36.83 -1.62
C GLY A 179 6.18 37.52 -1.51
N ALA A 180 6.33 38.34 -0.46
CA ALA A 180 7.51 39.15 -0.18
C ALA A 180 8.75 38.31 0.18
N ASP A 181 8.58 37.15 0.80
CA ASP A 181 9.70 36.26 1.17
C ASP A 181 9.88 35.06 0.23
N ASN A 182 9.16 35.06 -0.89
CA ASN A 182 9.21 34.07 -1.97
C ASN A 182 8.82 32.63 -1.57
N THR A 183 8.41 32.37 -0.32
CA THR A 183 7.98 31.03 0.13
C THR A 183 6.63 30.62 -0.44
N GLY A 184 5.76 31.58 -0.77
CA GLY A 184 4.38 31.34 -1.19
C GLY A 184 3.46 30.86 -0.06
N ASP A 185 3.87 30.90 1.21
CA ASP A 185 2.95 30.68 2.32
C ASP A 185 2.01 31.87 2.43
N ILE A 186 0.74 31.66 2.06
CA ILE A 186 -0.32 32.66 2.14
C ILE A 186 -0.68 33.00 3.59
N MET A 187 -0.31 32.18 4.57
CA MET A 187 -0.54 32.46 5.99
C MET A 187 0.49 33.45 6.58
N ASP A 188 1.51 33.87 5.82
CA ASP A 188 2.33 35.04 6.19
C ASP A 188 1.69 36.34 5.69
N LEU A 189 1.48 37.28 6.61
CA LEU A 189 0.81 38.56 6.32
C LEU A 189 1.57 39.40 5.27
N ARG A 190 2.91 39.30 5.23
CA ARG A 190 3.76 39.99 4.24
C ARG A 190 3.54 39.43 2.83
N ASN A 191 3.23 38.14 2.74
CA ASN A 191 2.95 37.46 1.48
C ASN A 191 1.54 37.77 0.97
N LEU A 192 0.56 37.95 1.88
CA LEU A 192 -0.72 38.57 1.53
C LEU A 192 -0.54 40.00 1.02
N ASP A 193 0.18 40.86 1.75
CA ASP A 193 0.31 42.27 1.39
C ASP A 193 0.98 42.45 0.02
N ALA A 194 2.04 41.68 -0.28
CA ALA A 194 2.67 41.66 -1.61
C ALA A 194 1.73 41.12 -2.73
N LEU A 195 0.81 40.20 -2.42
CA LEU A 195 -0.22 39.75 -3.37
C LEU A 195 -1.28 40.82 -3.62
N VAL A 196 -1.68 41.58 -2.59
CA VAL A 196 -2.62 42.71 -2.71
C VAL A 196 -1.99 43.86 -3.48
N GLU A 197 -0.73 44.20 -3.18
CA GLU A 197 0.05 45.19 -3.92
C GLU A 197 0.16 44.81 -5.40
N ARG A 198 0.59 43.57 -5.72
CA ARG A 198 0.71 43.09 -7.10
C ARG A 198 -0.62 43.04 -7.85
N ALA A 199 -1.74 42.79 -7.15
CA ALA A 199 -3.08 42.91 -7.73
C ALA A 199 -3.49 44.37 -7.99
N SER A 200 -3.04 45.32 -7.15
CA SER A 200 -3.28 46.76 -7.37
C SER A 200 -2.37 47.38 -8.45
N MET A 201 -1.17 46.83 -8.65
CA MET A 201 -0.16 47.29 -9.61
C MET A 201 -0.38 46.80 -11.06
N SER A 202 -1.56 46.26 -11.40
CA SER A 202 -1.84 45.90 -12.80
C SER A 202 -1.68 47.13 -13.70
N ARG A 203 -0.99 46.98 -14.84
CA ARG A 203 -0.66 48.10 -15.76
C ARG A 203 -1.89 48.76 -16.40
N ASP A 204 -3.06 48.14 -16.24
CA ASP A 204 -4.35 48.64 -16.69
C ASP A 204 -5.25 48.86 -15.46
N GLN A 205 -5.48 50.13 -15.13
CA GLN A 205 -6.28 50.56 -13.98
C GLN A 205 -7.76 50.15 -14.06
N ARG A 206 -8.22 49.62 -15.20
CA ARG A 206 -9.60 49.13 -15.40
C ARG A 206 -9.82 47.70 -14.90
N GLN A 207 -8.75 46.95 -14.64
CA GLN A 207 -8.85 45.51 -14.32
C GLN A 207 -9.23 45.25 -12.87
N ARG A 208 -10.52 45.41 -12.57
CA ARG A 208 -11.09 45.11 -11.24
C ARG A 208 -11.01 43.61 -10.93
N THR A 209 -10.62 43.28 -9.69
CA THR A 209 -10.69 41.90 -9.19
C THR A 209 -12.14 41.54 -8.87
N LEU A 210 -12.77 40.77 -9.75
CA LEU A 210 -14.19 40.40 -9.66
C LEU A 210 -14.43 38.90 -9.37
N LEU A 211 -13.39 38.09 -9.34
CA LEU A 211 -13.45 36.70 -8.88
C LEU A 211 -12.23 36.35 -8.02
N VAL A 212 -12.46 35.80 -6.84
CA VAL A 212 -11.43 35.11 -6.05
C VAL A 212 -11.79 33.63 -5.92
N THR A 213 -10.80 32.74 -5.94
CA THR A 213 -10.97 31.31 -5.67
C THR A 213 -9.99 30.84 -4.60
N ALA A 214 -10.31 29.76 -3.90
CA ALA A 214 -9.47 29.13 -2.88
C ALA A 214 -9.67 27.62 -2.88
N ASP A 215 -8.65 26.85 -3.28
CA ASP A 215 -8.63 25.37 -3.23
C ASP A 215 -7.69 24.83 -2.13
N GLY A 216 -7.35 25.65 -1.13
CA GLY A 216 -6.48 25.29 -0.01
C GLY A 216 -6.87 24.01 0.72
N SER A 217 -5.89 23.19 1.09
CA SER A 217 -6.10 22.00 1.92
C SER A 217 -4.79 21.44 2.46
N ILE A 218 -4.87 20.71 3.59
CA ILE A 218 -3.74 20.07 4.27
C ILE A 218 -3.96 18.56 4.32
N ASP A 219 -2.89 17.75 4.25
CA ASP A 219 -2.96 16.29 4.25
C ASP A 219 -3.38 15.72 5.62
N CYS A 220 -4.69 15.55 5.81
CA CYS A 220 -5.29 15.07 7.05
C CYS A 220 -5.48 13.53 7.09
N ILE A 221 -4.73 12.76 6.28
CA ILE A 221 -4.95 11.30 6.12
C ILE A 221 -4.84 10.50 7.43
N ASP A 222 -4.09 10.97 8.41
CA ASP A 222 -3.87 10.29 9.69
C ASP A 222 -4.76 10.79 10.85
N VAL A 223 -5.48 11.91 10.65
CA VAL A 223 -6.55 12.36 11.57
C VAL A 223 -7.80 12.79 10.76
N PRO A 224 -8.44 11.91 9.98
CA PRO A 224 -9.55 12.26 9.06
C PRO A 224 -10.89 12.57 9.76
N GLY A 225 -10.89 12.58 11.10
CA GLY A 225 -11.99 13.09 11.94
C GLY A 225 -11.86 14.57 12.29
N GLU A 226 -10.63 15.12 12.30
CA GLU A 226 -10.30 16.51 12.65
C GLU A 226 -9.82 17.33 11.44
N GLN A 227 -10.20 16.87 10.23
CA GLN A 227 -9.86 17.55 8.98
C GLN A 227 -10.33 19.00 8.93
N GLU A 228 -11.42 19.33 9.62
CA GLU A 228 -11.98 20.69 9.74
C GLU A 228 -11.06 21.60 10.56
N SER A 229 -10.77 21.19 11.80
CA SER A 229 -9.88 21.86 12.75
C SER A 229 -8.48 22.12 12.15
N ALA A 230 -7.97 21.17 11.36
CA ALA A 230 -6.64 21.24 10.76
C ALA A 230 -6.47 22.31 9.67
N VAL A 231 -7.55 22.74 9.01
CA VAL A 231 -7.51 23.75 7.92
C VAL A 231 -8.21 25.07 8.29
N ALA A 232 -8.84 25.16 9.47
CA ALA A 232 -9.61 26.33 9.90
C ALA A 232 -8.82 27.66 9.79
N GLN A 233 -7.54 27.64 10.15
CA GLN A 233 -6.67 28.82 10.02
C GLN A 233 -6.35 29.18 8.57
N LEU A 234 -6.19 28.19 7.68
CA LEU A 234 -5.97 28.44 6.26
C LEU A 234 -7.21 29.09 5.63
N HIS A 235 -8.41 28.57 5.90
CA HIS A 235 -9.65 29.15 5.39
C HIS A 235 -9.90 30.58 5.92
N LEU A 236 -9.49 30.89 7.15
CA LEU A 236 -9.49 32.26 7.69
C LEU A 236 -8.55 33.15 6.88
N CYS A 237 -7.30 32.73 6.67
CA CYS A 237 -6.32 33.49 5.90
C CYS A 237 -6.73 33.67 4.42
N GLU A 238 -7.35 32.67 3.79
CA GLU A 238 -7.91 32.73 2.43
C GLU A 238 -9.12 33.68 2.34
N THR A 239 -9.98 33.70 3.37
CA THR A 239 -11.15 34.60 3.41
C THR A 239 -10.76 36.05 3.67
N VAL A 240 -9.80 36.30 4.57
CA VAL A 240 -9.24 37.65 4.79
C VAL A 240 -8.46 38.12 3.56
N ALA A 241 -7.74 37.23 2.87
CA ALA A 241 -7.13 37.53 1.58
C ALA A 241 -8.20 37.92 0.53
N CYS A 242 -9.30 37.17 0.44
CA CYS A 242 -10.43 37.52 -0.43
C CYS A 242 -10.99 38.93 -0.09
N MET A 243 -11.19 39.25 1.18
CA MET A 243 -11.71 40.57 1.61
C MET A 243 -10.79 41.74 1.24
N HIS A 244 -9.46 41.52 1.20
CA HIS A 244 -8.49 42.51 0.70
C HIS A 244 -8.40 42.58 -0.83
N LEU A 245 -8.57 41.45 -1.53
CA LEU A 245 -8.38 41.36 -2.99
C LEU A 245 -9.63 41.71 -3.78
N LEU A 246 -10.79 41.20 -3.38
CA LEU A 246 -12.05 41.31 -4.13
C LEU A 246 -12.58 42.75 -4.12
N GLN A 247 -13.33 43.11 -5.15
CA GLN A 247 -14.04 44.38 -5.24
C GLN A 247 -15.57 44.19 -5.18
N LYS A 248 -16.30 45.29 -4.89
CA LYS A 248 -17.76 45.28 -4.77
C LYS A 248 -18.44 44.69 -6.02
N GLY A 249 -19.39 43.78 -5.82
CA GLY A 249 -20.06 43.01 -6.88
C GLY A 249 -19.29 41.76 -7.34
N GLY A 250 -18.04 41.56 -6.91
CA GLY A 250 -17.27 40.36 -7.21
C GLY A 250 -17.72 39.11 -6.42
N ASN A 251 -17.29 37.93 -6.88
CA ASN A 251 -17.66 36.63 -6.32
C ASN A 251 -16.46 35.90 -5.69
N PHE A 252 -16.73 34.96 -4.79
CA PHE A 252 -15.72 34.12 -4.13
C PHE A 252 -16.12 32.64 -4.13
N LEU A 253 -15.15 31.76 -4.41
CA LEU A 253 -15.30 30.31 -4.34
C LEU A 253 -14.30 29.74 -3.31
N LEU A 254 -14.80 29.25 -2.18
CA LEU A 254 -13.99 28.66 -1.10
C LEU A 254 -14.22 27.14 -0.97
N LYS A 255 -13.16 26.34 -0.96
CA LYS A 255 -13.21 24.93 -0.58
C LYS A 255 -13.42 24.78 0.94
N LEU A 256 -14.26 23.85 1.38
CA LEU A 256 -14.44 23.46 2.80
C LEU A 256 -14.56 21.92 2.93
N PHE A 257 -14.70 21.39 4.16
CA PHE A 257 -14.85 19.94 4.40
C PHE A 257 -16.07 19.56 5.23
N THR A 258 -16.21 20.09 6.44
CA THR A 258 -17.39 19.93 7.31
C THR A 258 -17.66 21.25 8.04
N LEU A 259 -18.80 21.35 8.72
CA LEU A 259 -19.30 22.56 9.38
C LEU A 259 -19.75 22.24 10.83
N PHE A 260 -18.96 21.45 11.55
CA PHE A 260 -19.31 20.98 12.90
C PHE A 260 -18.65 21.78 14.03
N GLU A 261 -17.56 22.48 13.75
CA GLU A 261 -16.82 23.28 14.72
C GLU A 261 -17.18 24.77 14.63
N HIS A 262 -17.14 25.46 15.77
CA HIS A 262 -17.51 26.88 15.86
C HIS A 262 -16.71 27.78 14.89
N TYR A 263 -15.45 27.44 14.59
CA TYR A 263 -14.64 28.13 13.57
C TYR A 263 -15.34 28.16 12.20
N SER A 264 -15.90 27.03 11.76
CA SER A 264 -16.65 26.93 10.49
C SER A 264 -17.99 27.65 10.56
N VAL A 265 -18.68 27.59 11.71
CA VAL A 265 -19.94 28.31 11.92
C VAL A 265 -19.71 29.82 11.84
N CYS A 266 -18.69 30.34 12.53
CA CYS A 266 -18.28 31.74 12.47
C CYS A 266 -17.84 32.14 11.05
N LEU A 267 -17.06 31.31 10.36
CA LEU A 267 -16.60 31.59 9.00
C LEU A 267 -17.77 31.66 8.01
N MET A 268 -18.72 30.73 8.09
CA MET A 268 -19.93 30.78 7.28
C MET A 268 -20.80 32.00 7.61
N TYR A 269 -20.85 32.42 8.89
CA TYR A 269 -21.58 33.63 9.29
C TYR A 269 -20.91 34.89 8.74
N LEU A 270 -19.57 35.00 8.84
CA LEU A 270 -18.76 36.06 8.22
C LEU A 270 -19.05 36.15 6.71
N LEU A 271 -19.04 35.02 5.99
CA LEU A 271 -19.35 34.97 4.56
C LEU A 271 -20.79 35.45 4.28
N SER A 272 -21.78 35.01 5.05
CA SER A 272 -23.17 35.47 4.92
C SER A 272 -23.39 36.93 5.32
N CYS A 273 -22.49 37.52 6.13
CA CYS A 273 -22.50 38.95 6.43
C CYS A 273 -21.86 39.79 5.32
N ILE A 274 -20.86 39.29 4.57
CA ILE A 274 -20.12 40.09 3.56
C ILE A 274 -20.53 39.88 2.10
N PHE A 275 -21.29 38.81 1.80
CA PHE A 275 -21.88 38.53 0.48
C PHE A 275 -23.42 38.63 0.53
N HIS A 276 -24.08 38.80 -0.62
CA HIS A 276 -25.56 38.82 -0.67
C HIS A 276 -26.17 37.41 -0.79
N GLN A 277 -25.44 36.44 -1.34
CA GLN A 277 -25.87 35.04 -1.38
C GLN A 277 -24.69 34.12 -1.05
N VAL A 278 -24.94 33.10 -0.25
CA VAL A 278 -23.96 32.06 0.13
C VAL A 278 -24.61 30.68 -0.05
N THR A 279 -24.03 29.85 -0.93
CA THR A 279 -24.55 28.51 -1.25
C THR A 279 -23.45 27.47 -1.13
N VAL A 280 -23.66 26.45 -0.30
CA VAL A 280 -22.75 25.30 -0.18
C VAL A 280 -23.09 24.28 -1.28
N THR A 281 -22.10 23.77 -1.99
CA THR A 281 -22.25 22.84 -3.11
C THR A 281 -21.23 21.70 -3.04
N LYS A 282 -21.59 20.53 -3.56
CA LYS A 282 -20.66 19.41 -3.77
C LYS A 282 -20.82 18.90 -5.20
N PRO A 283 -19.95 19.26 -6.16
CA PRO A 283 -20.09 18.83 -7.56
C PRO A 283 -20.11 17.30 -7.72
N ALA A 284 -20.79 16.80 -8.76
CA ALA A 284 -20.85 15.40 -9.17
C ALA A 284 -19.46 14.82 -9.48
N SER A 285 -18.57 15.62 -10.05
CA SER A 285 -17.18 15.27 -10.33
C SER A 285 -16.32 15.04 -9.08
N SER A 286 -16.68 15.59 -7.91
CA SER A 286 -15.96 15.27 -6.66
C SER A 286 -16.25 13.85 -6.17
N LYS A 287 -15.29 13.25 -5.44
CA LYS A 287 -15.39 11.89 -4.91
C LYS A 287 -16.49 11.81 -3.85
N ALA A 288 -17.69 11.35 -4.20
CA ALA A 288 -18.89 11.40 -3.35
C ALA A 288 -18.76 10.88 -1.88
N GLY A 289 -17.75 10.08 -1.55
CA GLY A 289 -17.46 9.63 -0.17
C GLY A 289 -16.47 10.49 0.63
N ASN A 290 -15.83 11.50 0.03
CA ASN A 290 -15.01 12.50 0.76
C ASN A 290 -15.90 13.55 1.42
N SER A 291 -15.35 14.31 2.37
CA SER A 291 -16.09 15.41 3.00
C SER A 291 -16.11 16.67 2.13
N GLU A 292 -15.02 16.98 1.39
CA GLU A 292 -14.83 18.14 0.48
C GLU A 292 -16.12 18.75 -0.14
N MET A 293 -16.38 20.02 0.15
CA MET A 293 -17.45 20.84 -0.39
C MET A 293 -16.86 22.17 -0.91
N PHE A 294 -17.68 22.96 -1.57
CA PHE A 294 -17.35 24.33 -1.95
C PHE A 294 -18.45 25.28 -1.49
N VAL A 295 -18.08 26.50 -1.12
CA VAL A 295 -19.00 27.60 -0.82
C VAL A 295 -18.90 28.59 -1.97
N VAL A 296 -20.03 28.81 -2.63
CA VAL A 296 -20.21 29.79 -3.69
C VAL A 296 -20.79 31.04 -3.03
N CYS A 297 -20.00 32.11 -3.01
CA CYS A 297 -20.35 33.38 -2.39
C CYS A 297 -20.49 34.46 -3.48
N MET A 298 -21.65 35.11 -3.55
CA MET A 298 -22.03 35.98 -4.66
C MET A 298 -22.24 37.42 -4.22
N ASN A 299 -21.87 38.36 -5.09
CA ASN A 299 -22.06 39.80 -4.93
C ASN A 299 -21.44 40.33 -3.61
N PHE A 300 -20.12 40.48 -3.55
CA PHE A 300 -19.42 41.05 -2.38
C PHE A 300 -19.90 42.47 -2.07
N LYS A 301 -20.22 42.77 -0.80
CA LYS A 301 -20.75 44.08 -0.37
C LYS A 301 -19.76 45.23 -0.57
N GLY A 302 -18.46 44.96 -0.58
CA GLY A 302 -17.39 45.92 -0.86
C GLY A 302 -16.40 46.10 0.31
N ARG A 303 -15.23 46.67 0.01
CA ARG A 303 -14.13 46.81 0.99
C ARG A 303 -14.49 47.75 2.14
N ASP A 304 -15.24 48.82 1.86
CA ASP A 304 -15.65 49.82 2.86
C ASP A 304 -16.54 49.21 3.96
N TYR A 305 -17.37 48.22 3.58
CA TYR A 305 -18.26 47.50 4.50
C TYR A 305 -17.49 46.59 5.47
N VAL A 306 -16.31 46.10 5.07
CA VAL A 306 -15.48 45.18 5.89
C VAL A 306 -14.30 45.88 6.58
N ALA A 307 -14.03 47.14 6.25
CA ALA A 307 -12.88 47.89 6.76
C ALA A 307 -12.74 47.93 8.30
N PRO A 308 -13.82 48.05 9.11
CA PRO A 308 -13.71 48.00 10.57
C PRO A 308 -13.16 46.66 11.09
N TYR A 309 -13.54 45.56 10.43
CA TYR A 309 -13.24 44.19 10.84
C TYR A 309 -11.88 43.70 10.35
N LEU A 310 -11.40 44.20 9.20
CA LEU A 310 -10.13 43.81 8.60
C LEU A 310 -8.94 43.99 9.54
N ASN A 311 -8.89 45.08 10.32
CA ASN A 311 -7.79 45.31 11.26
C ASN A 311 -7.74 44.28 12.39
N ILE A 312 -8.90 43.81 12.87
CA ILE A 312 -8.99 42.78 13.91
C ILE A 312 -8.66 41.40 13.33
N LEU A 313 -9.22 41.08 12.15
CA LEU A 313 -8.93 39.84 11.44
C LEU A 313 -7.43 39.72 11.07
N ARG A 314 -6.75 40.83 10.74
CA ARG A 314 -5.29 40.85 10.51
C ARG A 314 -4.46 40.56 11.76
N GLN A 315 -4.93 40.90 12.97
CA GLN A 315 -4.25 40.53 14.23
C GLN A 315 -4.31 39.02 14.51
N HIS A 316 -5.24 38.31 13.87
CA HIS A 316 -5.43 36.86 13.95
C HIS A 316 -5.01 36.13 12.67
N TYR A 317 -4.36 36.84 11.73
CA TYR A 317 -3.74 36.28 10.53
C TYR A 317 -2.39 35.66 10.90
N GLY A 318 -2.07 34.49 10.34
CA GLY A 318 -0.84 33.78 10.69
C GLY A 318 -0.96 32.26 10.62
N ASN A 319 0.11 31.59 11.04
CA ASN A 319 0.21 30.13 11.13
C ASN A 319 -0.31 29.54 12.47
N VAL A 320 -1.03 30.32 13.29
CA VAL A 320 -1.55 29.90 14.61
C VAL A 320 -3.05 30.18 14.70
N LEU A 321 -3.83 29.16 15.03
CA LEU A 321 -5.29 29.27 15.20
C LEU A 321 -5.65 30.09 16.46
N PRO A 322 -6.57 31.07 16.38
CA PRO A 322 -7.03 31.83 17.54
C PRO A 322 -7.55 30.94 18.67
N THR A 323 -7.11 31.22 19.90
CA THR A 323 -7.53 30.50 21.11
C THR A 323 -8.96 30.82 21.55
N LYS A 324 -9.58 31.83 20.94
CA LYS A 324 -10.91 32.39 21.23
C LYS A 324 -11.80 32.34 19.98
N ALA A 325 -13.11 32.27 20.18
CA ALA A 325 -14.06 32.23 19.07
C ALA A 325 -14.10 33.57 18.32
N MET A 326 -14.22 33.54 16.99
CA MET A 326 -14.30 34.75 16.16
C MET A 326 -15.52 35.62 16.52
N PHE A 327 -16.67 34.98 16.77
CA PHE A 327 -17.89 35.60 17.27
C PHE A 327 -18.39 34.86 18.51
N ASN A 328 -19.07 35.57 19.40
CA ASN A 328 -19.69 34.99 20.59
C ASN A 328 -20.97 34.24 20.16
N LEU A 329 -21.38 33.18 20.86
CA LEU A 329 -22.49 32.35 20.38
C LEU A 329 -23.82 33.13 20.33
N GLN A 330 -24.02 34.06 21.26
CA GLN A 330 -25.20 34.94 21.32
C GLN A 330 -25.28 35.94 20.15
N ASP A 331 -24.15 36.22 19.48
CA ASP A 331 -24.07 37.18 18.38
C ASP A 331 -24.53 36.55 17.04
N ILE A 332 -24.73 35.22 16.99
CA ILE A 332 -25.11 34.49 15.78
C ILE A 332 -26.61 34.15 15.85
N PRO A 333 -27.44 34.60 14.89
CA PRO A 333 -28.88 34.35 14.92
C PRO A 333 -29.24 32.86 14.95
N ASN A 334 -30.17 32.47 15.83
CA ASN A 334 -30.64 31.08 15.94
C ASN A 334 -31.16 30.49 14.62
N ASP A 335 -31.74 31.31 13.73
CA ASP A 335 -32.17 30.87 12.40
C ASP A 335 -31.00 30.53 11.48
N PHE A 336 -29.88 31.26 11.60
CA PHE A 336 -28.65 30.94 10.89
C PHE A 336 -28.05 29.62 11.42
N LEU A 337 -27.98 29.44 12.74
CA LEU A 337 -27.53 28.20 13.36
C LEU A 337 -28.34 26.99 12.88
N ARG A 338 -29.68 27.09 12.86
CA ARG A 338 -30.57 26.04 12.34
C ARG A 338 -30.35 25.74 10.84
N ARG A 339 -30.03 26.75 10.01
CA ARG A 339 -29.64 26.50 8.60
C ARG A 339 -28.29 25.78 8.47
N ILE A 340 -27.32 26.09 9.33
CA ILE A 340 -26.02 25.39 9.37
C ILE A 340 -26.19 23.94 9.81
N GLU A 341 -27.02 23.65 10.81
CA GLU A 341 -27.37 22.28 11.21
C GLU A 341 -28.00 21.48 10.05
N GLN A 342 -28.99 22.06 9.36
CA GLN A 342 -29.66 21.44 8.21
C GLN A 342 -28.70 21.18 7.04
N CYS A 343 -27.84 22.15 6.72
CA CYS A 343 -26.79 21.99 5.71
C CYS A 343 -25.81 20.87 6.07
N SER A 344 -25.33 20.89 7.32
CA SER A 344 -24.41 19.90 7.87
C SER A 344 -25.01 18.50 7.80
N GLU A 345 -26.27 18.33 8.20
CA GLU A 345 -26.98 17.07 8.10
C GLU A 345 -27.15 16.61 6.64
N PHE A 346 -27.57 17.50 5.73
CA PHE A 346 -27.78 17.17 4.31
C PHE A 346 -26.54 16.52 3.68
N PHE A 347 -25.37 17.16 3.82
CA PHE A 347 -24.12 16.62 3.27
C PHE A 347 -23.59 15.41 4.05
N LYS A 348 -23.70 15.40 5.39
CA LYS A 348 -23.36 14.22 6.23
C LYS A 348 -24.19 13.00 5.86
N ASN A 349 -25.49 13.15 5.61
CA ASN A 349 -26.37 12.04 5.25
C ASN A 349 -26.04 11.50 3.85
N HIS A 350 -25.71 12.36 2.88
CA HIS A 350 -25.19 11.92 1.58
C HIS A 350 -23.87 11.13 1.73
N GLN A 351 -22.89 11.66 2.47
CA GLN A 351 -21.60 10.99 2.68
C GLN A 351 -21.78 9.64 3.41
N CYS A 352 -22.59 9.60 4.47
CA CYS A 352 -22.91 8.37 5.20
C CYS A 352 -23.55 7.31 4.30
N GLN A 353 -24.50 7.70 3.44
CA GLN A 353 -25.14 6.77 2.51
C GLN A 353 -24.14 6.20 1.51
N VAL A 354 -23.30 7.06 0.91
CA VAL A 354 -22.24 6.62 -0.03
C VAL A 354 -21.26 5.66 0.64
N ILE A 355 -20.85 5.91 1.89
CA ILE A 355 -19.96 5.01 2.64
C ILE A 355 -20.66 3.65 2.89
N ARG A 356 -21.91 3.65 3.38
CA ARG A 356 -22.69 2.43 3.67
C ARG A 356 -22.92 1.60 2.42
N ASP A 357 -23.27 2.21 1.29
CA ASP A 357 -23.47 1.51 0.03
C ASP A 357 -22.18 0.88 -0.50
N ASN A 358 -21.04 1.59 -0.43
CA ASN A 358 -19.76 1.01 -0.83
C ASN A 358 -19.37 -0.17 0.07
N ILE A 359 -19.58 -0.09 1.39
CA ILE A 359 -19.34 -1.19 2.34
C ILE A 359 -20.22 -2.40 2.00
N ARG A 360 -21.50 -2.17 1.70
CA ARG A 360 -22.47 -3.23 1.36
C ARG A 360 -22.07 -3.95 0.08
N VAL A 361 -21.69 -3.23 -0.98
CA VAL A 361 -21.28 -3.85 -2.25
C VAL A 361 -19.93 -4.58 -2.11
N PHE A 362 -18.95 -4.01 -1.41
CA PHE A 362 -17.64 -4.65 -1.18
C PHE A 362 -17.82 -6.03 -0.53
N ARG A 363 -18.64 -6.11 0.52
CA ARG A 363 -18.90 -7.35 1.28
C ARG A 363 -19.79 -8.37 0.57
N ALA A 364 -20.44 -7.99 -0.52
CA ALA A 364 -21.34 -8.88 -1.26
C ALA A 364 -20.64 -9.61 -2.42
N GLU A 365 -19.42 -9.20 -2.79
CA GLU A 365 -18.61 -9.71 -3.92
C GLU A 365 -19.30 -9.68 -5.31
N ASN A 366 -20.52 -9.14 -5.40
CA ASN A 366 -21.41 -9.32 -6.54
C ASN A 366 -21.57 -8.00 -7.33
N TYR A 367 -20.93 -7.91 -8.50
CA TYR A 367 -20.82 -6.68 -9.28
C TYR A 367 -21.51 -6.80 -10.64
N ASN A 368 -22.64 -6.10 -10.83
CA ASN A 368 -23.22 -5.88 -12.17
C ASN A 368 -22.44 -4.77 -12.91
N ASP A 369 -21.25 -5.14 -13.38
CA ASP A 369 -20.30 -4.25 -14.05
C ASP A 369 -20.88 -3.62 -15.33
N VAL A 370 -21.73 -4.33 -16.08
CA VAL A 370 -22.41 -3.80 -17.27
C VAL A 370 -23.33 -2.62 -16.91
N LYS A 371 -24.18 -2.76 -15.88
CA LYS A 371 -25.06 -1.68 -15.41
C LYS A 371 -24.26 -0.51 -14.85
N LEU A 372 -23.15 -0.77 -14.17
CA LEU A 372 -22.25 0.26 -13.64
C LEU A 372 -21.55 1.04 -14.78
N LYS A 373 -20.96 0.35 -15.76
CA LYS A 373 -20.36 0.96 -16.96
C LYS A 373 -21.36 1.82 -17.74
N ARG A 374 -22.59 1.32 -17.97
CA ARG A 374 -23.67 2.11 -18.59
C ARG A 374 -24.03 3.35 -17.76
N THR A 375 -24.09 3.23 -16.43
CA THR A 375 -24.35 4.37 -15.53
C THR A 375 -23.25 5.42 -15.61
N LYS A 376 -21.97 5.01 -15.58
CA LYS A 376 -20.83 5.95 -15.69
C LYS A 376 -20.80 6.70 -17.00
N ARG A 377 -21.17 6.03 -18.11
CA ARG A 377 -21.28 6.67 -19.43
C ARG A 377 -22.37 7.75 -19.41
N ILE A 378 -23.59 7.41 -19.02
CA ILE A 378 -24.72 8.37 -18.94
C ILE A 378 -24.38 9.58 -18.04
N VAL A 379 -23.66 9.39 -16.94
CA VAL A 379 -23.22 10.50 -16.07
C VAL A 379 -22.19 11.40 -16.76
N ALA A 380 -21.25 10.84 -17.54
CA ALA A 380 -20.28 11.62 -18.30
C ALA A 380 -20.91 12.32 -19.51
N ASP A 381 -21.80 11.63 -20.24
CA ASP A 381 -22.58 12.21 -21.34
C ASP A 381 -23.44 13.40 -20.84
N LYS A 382 -24.08 13.26 -19.66
CA LYS A 382 -24.83 14.35 -19.00
C LYS A 382 -23.91 15.50 -18.57
N TYR A 383 -22.76 15.22 -17.95
CA TYR A 383 -21.80 16.25 -17.55
C TYR A 383 -21.38 17.13 -18.75
N VAL A 384 -21.01 16.52 -19.88
CA VAL A 384 -20.63 17.28 -21.09
C VAL A 384 -21.79 18.11 -21.63
N LYS A 385 -23.01 17.55 -21.66
CA LYS A 385 -24.21 18.27 -22.11
C LYS A 385 -24.57 19.46 -21.21
N ASP A 386 -24.65 19.24 -19.90
CA ASP A 386 -25.05 20.27 -18.93
C ASP A 386 -24.03 21.43 -18.91
N CYS A 387 -22.73 21.09 -18.93
CA CYS A 387 -21.64 22.06 -18.95
C CYS A 387 -21.38 22.67 -20.34
N ARG A 388 -22.19 22.34 -21.36
CA ARG A 388 -22.07 22.82 -22.76
C ARG A 388 -20.65 22.68 -23.34
N LEU A 389 -19.99 21.58 -23.01
CA LEU A 389 -18.55 21.43 -23.21
C LEU A 389 -18.18 21.13 -24.67
N SER A 390 -17.46 22.07 -25.29
CA SER A 390 -16.86 21.98 -26.62
C SER A 390 -15.34 21.79 -26.54
N GLN A 391 -14.71 21.42 -27.66
CA GLN A 391 -13.26 21.55 -27.83
C GLN A 391 -12.91 23.03 -28.03
N MET A 392 -11.87 23.50 -27.34
CA MET A 392 -11.33 24.85 -27.49
C MET A 392 -10.32 24.88 -28.66
N ASP A 393 -10.20 26.03 -29.32
CA ASP A 393 -9.13 26.28 -30.30
C ASP A 393 -7.76 26.30 -29.57
N PRO A 394 -6.74 25.54 -30.03
CA PRO A 394 -5.40 25.56 -29.45
C PRO A 394 -4.77 26.97 -29.33
N ALA A 395 -5.14 27.92 -30.20
CA ALA A 395 -4.68 29.30 -30.13
C ALA A 395 -5.24 30.08 -28.91
N ASN A 396 -6.19 29.50 -28.17
CA ASN A 396 -6.73 30.06 -26.93
C ASN A 396 -6.27 29.30 -25.66
N GLU A 397 -5.39 28.30 -25.76
CA GLU A 397 -4.75 27.66 -24.60
C GLU A 397 -3.69 28.61 -23.97
N ILE A 398 -3.56 28.63 -22.64
CA ILE A 398 -2.62 29.53 -21.94
C ILE A 398 -1.17 29.07 -22.13
N VAL A 399 -0.95 27.76 -22.05
CA VAL A 399 0.37 27.11 -22.17
C VAL A 399 0.43 26.19 -23.39
N GLY A 400 -0.71 25.68 -23.84
CA GLY A 400 -0.80 24.74 -24.95
C GLY A 400 -0.66 23.30 -24.49
N ARG A 401 -1.63 22.46 -24.85
CA ARG A 401 -1.71 21.07 -24.39
C ARG A 401 -0.49 20.24 -24.78
N GLU A 402 0.06 20.46 -25.97
CA GLU A 402 1.30 19.77 -26.39
C GLU A 402 2.47 20.03 -25.44
N ILE A 403 2.61 21.27 -24.95
CA ILE A 403 3.70 21.64 -24.04
C ILE A 403 3.49 20.99 -22.68
N ILE A 404 2.25 20.96 -22.17
CA ILE A 404 1.90 20.24 -20.93
C ILE A 404 2.12 18.71 -21.08
N GLU A 405 1.73 18.10 -22.21
CA GLU A 405 1.82 16.65 -22.41
C GLU A 405 3.25 16.15 -22.70
N LYS A 406 4.05 16.89 -23.48
CA LYS A 406 5.50 16.60 -23.67
C LYS A 406 6.29 16.65 -22.36
N SER A 407 5.80 17.42 -21.38
CA SER A 407 6.44 17.62 -20.08
C SER A 407 6.14 16.54 -19.03
N ASN A 408 5.29 15.56 -19.33
CA ASN A 408 4.93 14.48 -18.39
C ASN A 408 6.12 13.56 -18.02
N SER A 409 7.15 13.48 -18.87
CA SER A 409 8.31 12.59 -18.71
C SER A 409 9.26 12.96 -17.56
N CYS A 410 9.21 14.21 -17.06
CA CYS A 410 10.13 14.69 -16.02
C CYS A 410 9.59 14.50 -14.58
N PHE A 411 8.35 14.02 -14.41
CA PHE A 411 7.64 13.98 -13.11
C PHE A 411 7.64 12.61 -12.42
N MET A 412 8.81 12.18 -11.97
CA MET A 412 9.03 10.96 -11.17
C MET A 412 8.61 11.11 -9.69
N ASN A 413 7.34 11.45 -9.39
CA ASN A 413 6.85 11.49 -8.00
C ASN A 413 5.38 11.06 -7.86
N LYS A 414 5.16 9.84 -7.35
CA LYS A 414 3.83 9.33 -6.94
C LYS A 414 3.83 9.14 -5.43
N LYS A 415 2.92 9.80 -4.70
CA LYS A 415 2.67 9.52 -3.27
C LYS A 415 2.06 8.10 -3.14
N LEU A 416 2.89 7.10 -2.84
CA LEU A 416 2.46 5.73 -2.50
C LEU A 416 2.18 5.64 -0.99
N ARG A 417 1.08 5.00 -0.59
CA ARG A 417 0.73 4.65 0.80
C ARG A 417 -0.18 3.40 0.78
N PHE A 418 0.25 2.28 1.38
CA PHE A 418 -0.40 0.98 1.19
C PHE A 418 -1.30 0.48 2.35
N ASN A 419 -1.13 1.01 3.57
CA ASN A 419 -1.73 0.43 4.80
C ASN A 419 -3.07 1.10 5.22
N SER A 420 -4.00 0.33 5.79
CA SER A 420 -5.28 0.81 6.35
C SER A 420 -5.11 1.71 7.57
N TYR A 421 -6.17 2.42 7.98
CA TYR A 421 -6.10 3.33 9.13
C TYR A 421 -5.80 2.61 10.45
N ASN A 422 -6.43 1.46 10.73
CA ASN A 422 -6.13 0.70 11.94
C ASN A 422 -4.81 -0.08 11.86
N GLU A 423 -4.28 -0.37 10.67
CA GLU A 423 -2.88 -0.81 10.55
C GLU A 423 -1.95 0.33 10.93
N ARG A 424 -2.12 1.54 10.36
CA ARG A 424 -1.31 2.73 10.72
C ARG A 424 -1.42 3.11 12.20
N LYS A 425 -2.60 3.02 12.82
CA LYS A 425 -2.80 3.35 14.26
C LYS A 425 -2.39 2.22 15.23
N ARG A 426 -2.19 0.99 14.76
CA ARG A 426 -1.53 -0.09 15.53
C ARG A 426 -0.03 -0.15 15.25
N GLN A 427 0.42 0.57 14.24
CA GLN A 427 1.80 0.82 13.90
C GLN A 427 2.29 2.07 14.63
N ASP A 428 2.53 1.93 15.94
CA ASP A 428 3.60 2.69 16.62
C ASP A 428 4.96 2.22 16.08
N LEU A 429 5.14 2.36 14.76
CA LEU A 429 6.42 2.17 14.10
C LEU A 429 7.31 3.31 14.56
N SER A 430 8.44 2.92 15.15
CA SER A 430 9.51 3.85 15.49
C SER A 430 9.89 4.70 14.26
N PRO A 431 10.44 5.91 14.45
CA PRO A 431 10.94 6.72 13.33
C PRO A 431 11.86 5.90 12.40
N ARG A 432 12.68 5.02 12.99
CA ARG A 432 13.53 4.03 12.33
C ARG A 432 12.78 3.09 11.37
N GLU A 433 11.61 2.58 11.74
CA GLU A 433 10.85 1.66 10.87
C GLU A 433 10.07 2.40 9.77
N ARG A 434 9.66 3.65 10.02
CA ARG A 434 9.14 4.54 8.98
C ARG A 434 10.22 4.89 7.96
N LEU A 435 11.40 5.30 8.43
CA LEU A 435 12.63 5.46 7.65
C LEU A 435 12.93 4.22 6.80
N LEU A 436 12.91 3.02 7.40
CA LEU A 436 13.22 1.78 6.69
C LEU A 436 12.16 1.43 5.64
N HIS A 437 10.88 1.74 5.87
CA HIS A 437 9.82 1.58 4.87
C HIS A 437 10.03 2.51 3.68
N THR A 438 10.23 3.81 3.94
CA THR A 438 10.50 4.80 2.89
C THR A 438 11.79 4.48 2.12
N TRP A 439 12.86 4.08 2.80
CA TRP A 439 14.12 3.63 2.20
C TRP A 439 13.92 2.46 1.23
N ASN A 440 13.14 1.46 1.62
CA ASN A 440 12.83 0.33 0.74
C ASN A 440 11.94 0.75 -0.46
N GLU A 441 11.09 1.77 -0.31
CA GLU A 441 10.33 2.40 -1.41
C GLU A 441 11.19 3.37 -2.27
N VAL A 442 12.47 3.61 -1.94
CA VAL A 442 13.46 4.27 -2.83
C VAL A 442 14.30 3.26 -3.60
N LYS A 443 14.54 2.08 -3.02
CA LYS A 443 15.29 1.00 -3.68
C LYS A 443 14.63 0.48 -4.97
N ASP A 444 13.34 0.75 -5.19
CA ASP A 444 12.62 0.65 -6.48
C ASP A 444 13.13 1.63 -7.58
N VAL A 445 14.34 2.19 -7.46
CA VAL A 445 14.99 3.06 -8.45
C VAL A 445 16.45 2.61 -8.64
N ASP A 446 16.87 2.39 -9.87
CA ASP A 446 18.24 1.97 -10.22
C ASP A 446 19.27 3.12 -10.10
N LEU A 447 20.47 2.87 -9.52
CA LEU A 447 21.53 3.87 -9.19
C LEU A 447 22.95 3.22 -9.15
N GLU A 448 24.13 3.51 -9.76
CA GLU A 448 24.72 4.16 -11.00
C GLU A 448 25.95 5.03 -10.77
N MET A 449 26.69 4.75 -9.72
CA MET A 449 27.97 5.40 -9.48
C MET A 449 29.08 4.85 -10.41
N GLU A 450 29.02 5.20 -11.70
CA GLU A 450 30.24 5.48 -12.47
C GLU A 450 31.08 6.47 -11.64
N LYS A 451 32.39 6.23 -11.54
CA LYS A 451 33.25 6.97 -10.60
C LYS A 451 33.54 8.42 -11.02
N PHE A 452 33.18 8.79 -12.25
CA PHE A 452 33.46 10.09 -12.85
C PHE A 452 32.40 10.42 -13.93
N TYR A 453 31.82 11.61 -13.84
CA TYR A 453 31.10 12.25 -14.96
C TYR A 453 31.97 13.34 -15.55
N THR A 454 32.02 13.46 -16.88
CA THR A 454 32.67 14.60 -17.55
C THR A 454 31.63 15.43 -18.31
N TRP A 455 31.53 16.71 -17.95
CA TRP A 455 30.76 17.73 -18.68
C TRP A 455 31.71 18.68 -19.40
N HIS A 456 31.48 18.90 -20.70
CA HIS A 456 32.12 19.95 -21.47
C HIS A 456 31.16 21.15 -21.60
N PRO A 457 31.53 22.33 -21.06
CA PRO A 457 30.64 23.50 -21.04
C PRO A 457 30.28 24.04 -22.42
N LEU A 458 29.04 24.52 -22.54
CA LEU A 458 28.63 25.46 -23.58
C LEU A 458 28.78 26.89 -23.05
N ALA A 459 28.98 27.87 -23.94
CA ALA A 459 29.16 29.27 -23.55
C ALA A 459 27.89 29.86 -22.88
N PHE A 460 28.08 30.60 -21.79
CA PHE A 460 27.03 31.20 -20.97
C PHE A 460 26.27 32.30 -21.73
N SER A 461 25.21 31.86 -22.41
CA SER A 461 24.27 32.66 -23.20
C SER A 461 23.15 33.30 -22.35
N ALA A 462 22.95 32.81 -21.11
CA ALA A 462 21.90 33.28 -20.22
C ALA A 462 22.08 34.74 -19.77
N THR A 463 20.95 35.39 -19.49
CA THR A 463 20.88 36.62 -18.69
C THR A 463 20.93 36.25 -17.20
N LEU A 464 21.59 37.07 -16.41
CA LEU A 464 21.61 36.94 -14.95
C LEU A 464 20.23 37.35 -14.39
N GLU A 465 19.61 36.51 -13.55
CA GLU A 465 18.33 36.80 -12.88
C GLU A 465 18.44 36.41 -11.41
N ILE A 466 18.82 37.37 -10.56
CA ILE A 466 19.01 37.13 -9.12
C ILE A 466 17.65 37.15 -8.43
N GLN A 467 17.26 36.01 -7.85
CA GLN A 467 16.06 35.88 -7.02
C GLN A 467 16.44 35.68 -5.56
N THR A 468 15.90 36.51 -4.69
CA THR A 468 16.01 36.39 -3.24
C THR A 468 14.77 35.75 -2.62
N GLY A 469 14.88 35.39 -1.34
CA GLY A 469 13.77 34.89 -0.53
C GLY A 469 14.20 34.67 0.92
N LYS A 470 13.29 34.13 1.73
CA LYS A 470 13.52 33.83 3.15
C LYS A 470 14.83 33.06 3.40
N LEU A 471 15.55 33.41 4.46
CA LEU A 471 16.70 32.64 4.92
C LEU A 471 16.25 31.24 5.43
N PHE A 472 16.83 30.17 4.87
CA PHE A 472 16.63 28.79 5.32
C PHE A 472 17.97 28.08 5.53
N SER A 473 18.04 27.22 6.55
CA SER A 473 19.25 26.45 6.91
C SER A 473 19.14 24.94 6.62
N LYS A 474 17.96 24.46 6.21
CA LYS A 474 17.67 23.05 5.90
C LYS A 474 16.89 22.92 4.59
N ILE A 475 17.31 22.01 3.73
CA ILE A 475 16.66 21.65 2.48
C ILE A 475 15.59 20.58 2.77
N ARG A 476 14.34 20.84 2.40
CA ARG A 476 13.19 19.92 2.55
C ARG A 476 12.59 19.50 1.20
N SER A 477 12.80 20.31 0.16
CA SER A 477 12.50 19.96 -1.22
C SER A 477 13.64 20.33 -2.17
N SER A 478 13.68 19.71 -3.35
CA SER A 478 14.66 20.03 -4.39
C SER A 478 14.14 19.62 -5.76
N ARG A 479 14.29 20.48 -6.76
CA ARG A 479 14.00 20.14 -8.16
C ARG A 479 15.06 19.22 -8.78
N PHE A 480 16.17 18.97 -8.09
CA PHE A 480 17.33 18.20 -8.57
C PHE A 480 17.51 16.83 -7.88
N CYS A 481 16.67 16.48 -6.90
CA CYS A 481 16.74 15.23 -6.15
C CYS A 481 15.38 14.50 -6.11
N ASP A 482 15.37 13.20 -5.83
CA ASP A 482 14.13 12.47 -5.56
C ASP A 482 13.60 12.80 -4.17
N THR A 483 12.29 13.01 -4.06
CA THR A 483 11.66 13.51 -2.82
C THR A 483 11.71 12.51 -1.67
N ARG A 484 11.82 11.22 -1.99
CA ARG A 484 11.95 10.15 -1.00
C ARG A 484 13.33 10.17 -0.34
N ILE A 485 14.38 10.47 -1.10
CA ILE A 485 15.77 10.63 -0.59
C ILE A 485 15.83 11.76 0.44
N LEU A 486 15.21 12.91 0.14
CA LEU A 486 15.14 14.03 1.09
C LEU A 486 14.32 13.69 2.35
N GLN A 487 13.19 13.00 2.20
CA GLN A 487 12.36 12.55 3.33
C GLN A 487 13.07 11.55 4.26
N ILE A 488 14.06 10.81 3.74
CA ILE A 488 14.96 9.97 4.55
C ILE A 488 15.93 10.83 5.36
N THR A 489 16.56 11.85 4.76
CA THR A 489 17.45 12.75 5.52
C THR A 489 16.69 13.61 6.53
N GLU A 490 15.43 13.98 6.27
CA GLU A 490 14.66 14.84 7.18
C GLU A 490 14.35 14.22 8.55
N GLN A 491 14.27 12.89 8.64
CA GLN A 491 13.85 12.15 9.85
C GLN A 491 15.01 11.72 10.78
N GLN A 492 16.25 12.19 10.54
CA GLN A 492 17.46 11.66 11.20
C GLN A 492 17.85 12.33 12.54
N ASN A 493 17.13 13.35 13.01
CA ASN A 493 17.46 14.09 14.24
C ASN A 493 17.12 13.35 15.57
N ASP A 494 17.30 12.03 15.65
CA ASP A 494 17.18 11.25 16.89
C ASP A 494 18.58 10.89 17.42
N PRO A 495 19.01 11.41 18.58
CA PRO A 495 20.40 11.29 19.06
C PRO A 495 20.81 9.88 19.52
N ASN A 496 19.96 8.86 19.34
CA ASN A 496 20.21 7.48 19.77
C ASN A 496 20.83 6.57 18.68
N TYR A 497 21.22 7.12 17.52
CA TYR A 497 21.73 6.34 16.38
C TYR A 497 22.94 6.97 15.71
N GLU A 498 24.00 6.18 15.46
CA GLU A 498 24.99 6.52 14.44
C GLU A 498 24.43 6.18 13.05
N ILE A 499 24.41 7.18 12.17
CA ILE A 499 24.06 7.07 10.75
C ILE A 499 25.10 7.91 9.99
N LEU A 500 25.59 7.40 8.85
CA LEU A 500 26.60 8.09 8.06
C LEU A 500 25.98 9.25 7.27
N SER A 501 25.76 10.39 7.94
CA SER A 501 25.21 11.61 7.35
C SER A 501 26.31 12.37 6.60
N PHE A 502 26.18 12.48 5.27
CA PHE A 502 26.98 13.44 4.50
C PHE A 502 26.47 14.87 4.78
N GLU A 503 27.38 15.84 4.98
CA GLU A 503 27.05 17.17 5.54
C GLU A 503 26.09 18.05 4.70
N PHE A 504 25.80 17.69 3.45
CA PHE A 504 25.16 18.51 2.41
C PHE A 504 23.78 19.13 2.71
N VAL A 505 23.12 18.78 3.82
CA VAL A 505 21.70 19.11 4.12
C VAL A 505 21.54 20.00 5.36
N HIS A 506 22.54 20.07 6.24
CA HIS A 506 22.46 20.78 7.52
C HIS A 506 23.29 22.07 7.51
N ASN A 507 22.67 23.20 7.88
CA ASN A 507 23.29 24.53 7.91
C ASN A 507 23.72 25.05 6.52
N TYR A 508 22.80 24.97 5.54
CA TYR A 508 22.98 25.63 4.25
C TYR A 508 23.13 27.16 4.44
N ASP A 509 24.16 27.75 3.83
CA ASP A 509 24.44 29.20 3.85
C ASP A 509 24.83 29.66 2.44
N SER A 510 23.84 30.13 1.69
CA SER A 510 23.99 30.69 0.34
C SER A 510 25.04 31.80 0.26
N HIS A 511 25.13 32.66 1.29
CA HIS A 511 26.04 33.80 1.31
C HIS A 511 27.49 33.35 1.52
N ARG A 512 27.72 32.40 2.42
CA ARG A 512 29.02 31.74 2.58
C ARG A 512 29.45 31.03 1.29
N THR A 513 28.54 30.32 0.61
CA THR A 513 28.84 29.67 -0.67
C THR A 513 29.24 30.69 -1.75
N ILE A 514 28.45 31.75 -1.95
CA ILE A 514 28.75 32.82 -2.93
C ILE A 514 30.12 33.47 -2.62
N THR A 515 30.35 33.83 -1.37
CA THR A 515 31.60 34.45 -0.93
C THR A 515 32.78 33.50 -1.20
N GLN A 516 32.71 32.24 -0.76
CA GLN A 516 33.79 31.27 -0.95
C GLN A 516 34.08 30.98 -2.43
N VAL A 517 33.07 30.99 -3.30
CA VAL A 517 33.25 30.82 -4.76
C VAL A 517 33.96 32.03 -5.38
N SER A 518 33.49 33.25 -5.13
CA SER A 518 34.14 34.48 -5.66
C SER A 518 35.57 34.59 -5.15
N ASP A 519 35.75 34.41 -3.85
CA ASP A 519 37.01 34.56 -3.12
C ASP A 519 38.05 33.50 -3.49
N ARG A 520 37.64 32.40 -4.15
CA ARG A 520 38.52 31.40 -4.76
C ARG A 520 38.78 31.64 -6.25
N LEU A 521 37.78 32.10 -7.01
CA LEU A 521 37.94 32.36 -8.45
C LEU A 521 38.87 33.56 -8.71
N ASP A 522 38.76 34.63 -7.92
CA ASP A 522 39.65 35.80 -8.03
C ASP A 522 41.13 35.49 -7.74
N LYS A 523 41.40 34.39 -7.03
CA LYS A 523 42.75 33.94 -6.64
C LYS A 523 43.27 32.81 -7.54
N LEU A 524 42.52 32.38 -8.55
CA LEU A 524 42.84 31.25 -9.43
C LEU A 524 43.62 31.72 -10.67
N GLN A 525 44.70 31.03 -11.01
CA GLN A 525 45.52 31.34 -12.18
C GLN A 525 45.10 30.51 -13.40
N THR A 526 45.26 31.07 -14.61
CA THR A 526 44.93 30.39 -15.87
C THR A 526 45.61 29.02 -15.96
N GLY A 527 44.85 27.98 -16.31
CA GLY A 527 45.30 26.59 -16.38
C GLY A 527 45.17 25.80 -15.07
N GLN A 528 44.87 26.44 -13.93
CA GLN A 528 44.64 25.72 -12.66
C GLN A 528 43.27 25.02 -12.62
N THR A 529 43.17 23.99 -11.79
CA THR A 529 41.91 23.25 -11.51
C THR A 529 41.34 23.68 -10.17
N LEU A 530 40.06 24.02 -10.12
CA LEU A 530 39.31 24.27 -8.88
C LEU A 530 38.63 22.97 -8.42
N ILE A 531 38.68 22.65 -7.12
CA ILE A 531 37.98 21.50 -6.54
C ILE A 531 37.03 21.98 -5.45
N LEU A 532 35.76 21.61 -5.58
CA LEU A 532 34.70 21.88 -4.62
C LEU A 532 34.36 20.57 -3.88
N LEU A 533 34.72 20.52 -2.60
CA LEU A 533 34.32 19.47 -1.65
C LEU A 533 33.07 19.92 -0.89
N GLY A 534 32.16 19.01 -0.55
CA GLY A 534 30.93 19.33 0.20
C GLY A 534 29.90 20.19 -0.57
N TYR A 535 30.08 20.38 -1.88
CA TYR A 535 29.28 21.32 -2.68
C TYR A 535 27.92 20.73 -3.08
N SER A 536 26.89 21.03 -2.27
CA SER A 536 25.52 20.52 -2.47
C SER A 536 24.92 20.90 -3.84
N LEU A 537 24.55 19.93 -4.67
CA LEU A 537 23.83 20.11 -5.94
C LEU A 537 22.29 20.15 -5.77
N LEU A 538 21.81 20.35 -4.54
CA LEU A 538 20.40 20.26 -4.19
C LEU A 538 19.61 21.58 -4.35
N THR A 539 20.26 22.74 -4.47
CA THR A 539 19.61 24.05 -4.59
C THR A 539 19.81 24.71 -5.96
N GLN A 540 18.86 25.55 -6.37
CA GLN A 540 18.95 26.32 -7.62
C GLN A 540 20.18 27.22 -7.67
N LEU A 541 20.50 27.93 -6.58
CA LEU A 541 21.71 28.75 -6.49
C LEU A 541 22.98 27.93 -6.80
N ASN A 542 23.13 26.75 -6.19
CA ASN A 542 24.37 25.98 -6.34
C ASN A 542 24.50 25.38 -7.76
N VAL A 543 23.39 24.95 -8.38
CA VAL A 543 23.39 24.49 -9.78
C VAL A 543 23.61 25.67 -10.75
N GLY A 544 23.00 26.83 -10.47
CA GLY A 544 23.18 28.05 -11.25
C GLY A 544 24.59 28.63 -11.16
N LEU A 545 25.24 28.58 -9.98
CA LEU A 545 26.65 28.95 -9.81
C LEU A 545 27.55 28.00 -10.59
N LEU A 546 27.29 26.69 -10.57
CA LEU A 546 28.06 25.72 -11.36
C LEU A 546 27.88 25.96 -12.87
N TYR A 547 26.68 26.36 -13.31
CA TYR A 547 26.42 26.77 -14.70
C TYR A 547 27.18 28.04 -15.09
N LEU A 548 27.16 29.07 -14.24
CA LEU A 548 27.88 30.33 -14.46
C LEU A 548 29.40 30.09 -14.52
N LEU A 549 29.95 29.34 -13.57
CA LEU A 549 31.36 28.96 -13.54
C LEU A 549 31.78 28.16 -14.78
N SER A 550 30.90 27.34 -15.35
CA SER A 550 31.25 26.47 -16.49
C SER A 550 31.90 27.20 -17.66
N SER A 551 31.52 28.45 -17.95
CA SER A 551 32.13 29.26 -19.01
C SER A 551 33.46 29.92 -18.66
N SER A 552 34.09 29.48 -17.58
CA SER A 552 35.46 29.81 -17.16
C SER A 552 36.36 28.58 -17.03
N PHE A 553 35.91 27.38 -17.44
CA PHE A 553 36.69 26.13 -17.39
C PHE A 553 36.48 25.32 -18.67
N GLU A 554 37.45 24.48 -19.04
CA GLU A 554 37.34 23.64 -20.27
C GLU A 554 36.46 22.40 -20.06
N LYS A 555 36.35 21.97 -18.80
CA LYS A 555 35.80 20.67 -18.42
C LYS A 555 35.41 20.70 -16.95
N ILE A 556 34.28 20.11 -16.62
CA ILE A 556 33.84 19.89 -15.23
C ILE A 556 33.73 18.38 -15.02
N ILE A 557 34.33 17.86 -13.94
CA ILE A 557 34.19 16.47 -13.52
C ILE A 557 33.43 16.41 -12.20
N ILE A 558 32.42 15.53 -12.11
CA ILE A 558 31.82 15.14 -10.83
C ILE A 558 32.31 13.74 -10.50
N GLU A 559 33.01 13.56 -9.39
CA GLU A 559 33.57 12.28 -8.96
C GLU A 559 32.99 11.86 -7.61
N THR A 560 32.66 10.58 -7.48
CA THR A 560 32.15 10.00 -6.23
C THR A 560 33.33 9.56 -5.35
N CYS A 561 33.22 9.73 -4.04
CA CYS A 561 34.33 9.55 -3.09
C CYS A 561 33.83 8.90 -1.81
N ASP A 562 34.33 7.69 -1.50
CA ASP A 562 33.74 6.78 -0.50
C ASP A 562 33.60 7.39 0.92
N ASN A 563 34.49 8.33 1.29
CA ASN A 563 34.48 9.02 2.58
C ASN A 563 34.00 10.49 2.52
N GLU A 564 33.78 11.06 1.33
CA GLU A 564 33.49 12.50 1.12
C GLU A 564 32.16 12.73 0.36
N GLY A 565 31.47 11.66 -0.03
CA GLY A 565 30.27 11.70 -0.87
C GLY A 565 30.63 11.93 -2.34
N TYR A 566 30.83 13.19 -2.73
CA TYR A 566 31.27 13.57 -4.07
C TYR A 566 32.04 14.89 -4.08
N ARG A 567 32.89 15.05 -5.09
CA ARG A 567 33.66 16.27 -5.37
C ARG A 567 33.42 16.76 -6.78
N VAL A 568 33.36 18.07 -6.95
CA VAL A 568 33.26 18.72 -8.27
C VAL A 568 34.60 19.34 -8.62
N LYS A 569 35.27 18.82 -9.64
CA LYS A 569 36.47 19.41 -10.25
C LYS A 569 36.06 20.31 -11.41
N LEU A 570 36.68 21.47 -11.53
CA LEU A 570 36.56 22.34 -12.69
C LEU A 570 37.98 22.52 -13.25
N GLU A 571 38.26 21.88 -14.38
CA GLU A 571 39.60 21.74 -14.96
C GLU A 571 39.92 22.83 -15.99
N THR A 572 41.21 23.21 -16.02
CA THR A 572 41.77 24.25 -16.89
C THR A 572 41.01 25.59 -16.84
N TYR A 573 41.20 26.36 -15.76
CA TYR A 573 40.63 27.69 -15.63
C TYR A 573 41.05 28.62 -16.79
N ARG A 574 40.07 29.30 -17.38
CA ARG A 574 40.22 30.35 -18.38
C ARG A 574 39.51 31.61 -17.86
N ARG A 575 40.28 32.63 -17.52
CA ARG A 575 39.75 33.90 -16.96
C ARG A 575 38.76 34.55 -17.93
N ASN A 576 37.56 34.88 -17.42
CA ASN A 576 36.45 35.41 -18.20
C ASN A 576 35.80 36.58 -17.45
N GLU A 577 36.09 37.82 -17.87
CA GLU A 577 35.66 39.03 -17.15
C GLU A 577 34.12 39.17 -17.06
N LYS A 578 33.36 38.63 -18.03
CA LYS A 578 31.88 38.61 -17.94
C LYS A 578 31.42 37.80 -16.72
N ILE A 579 32.07 36.67 -16.43
CA ILE A 579 31.74 35.79 -15.31
C ILE A 579 32.18 36.42 -13.97
N ILE A 580 33.32 37.10 -13.94
CA ILE A 580 33.82 37.83 -12.77
C ILE A 580 32.87 38.98 -12.41
N ASN A 581 32.45 39.80 -13.39
CA ASN A 581 31.48 40.88 -13.17
C ASN A 581 30.14 40.33 -12.65
N ASN A 582 29.62 39.26 -13.25
CA ASN A 582 28.40 38.59 -12.79
C ASN A 582 28.53 38.11 -11.32
N LEU A 583 29.68 37.54 -10.93
CA LEU A 583 29.93 37.08 -9.55
C LEU A 583 30.00 38.24 -8.55
N GLN A 584 30.57 39.39 -8.94
CA GLN A 584 30.57 40.60 -8.12
C GLN A 584 29.14 41.15 -7.90
N GLU A 585 28.29 41.10 -8.94
CA GLU A 585 26.87 41.46 -8.83
C GLU A 585 26.11 40.51 -7.88
N ILE A 586 26.32 39.20 -8.03
CA ILE A 586 25.74 38.17 -7.14
C ILE A 586 26.21 38.36 -5.68
N LEU A 587 27.49 38.68 -5.46
CA LEU A 587 28.04 38.94 -4.13
C LEU A 587 27.43 40.22 -3.51
N ALA A 588 27.30 41.30 -4.28
CA ALA A 588 26.65 42.53 -3.84
C ALA A 588 25.17 42.31 -3.48
N ALA A 589 24.42 41.58 -4.32
CA ALA A 589 23.04 41.19 -4.04
C ALA A 589 22.94 40.30 -2.79
N SER A 590 23.88 39.37 -2.60
CA SER A 590 23.96 38.52 -1.40
C SER A 590 24.22 39.33 -0.12
N HIS A 591 25.08 40.34 -0.17
CA HIS A 591 25.28 41.27 0.95
C HIS A 591 24.03 42.12 1.26
N ASN A 592 23.23 42.48 0.25
CA ASN A 592 21.99 43.23 0.46
C ASN A 592 20.88 42.34 1.03
N ALA A 593 20.63 41.17 0.44
CA ALA A 593 19.69 40.18 0.97
C ALA A 593 19.97 39.85 2.45
N ARG A 594 21.25 39.69 2.81
CA ARG A 594 21.65 39.40 4.20
C ARG A 594 21.34 40.52 5.20
N LYS A 595 21.31 41.80 4.77
CA LYS A 595 20.86 42.93 5.62
C LYS A 595 19.36 42.86 5.91
N GLU A 596 18.59 42.33 4.96
CA GLU A 596 17.14 42.18 5.02
C GLU A 596 16.70 40.81 5.61
N ASN A 597 17.65 40.07 6.21
CA ASN A 597 17.46 38.71 6.73
C ASN A 597 16.96 37.69 5.68
N MET A 598 17.34 37.91 4.43
CA MET A 598 17.06 37.07 3.27
C MET A 598 18.30 36.36 2.73
N ALA A 599 18.08 35.38 1.87
CA ALA A 599 19.07 34.62 1.12
C ALA A 599 18.90 34.85 -0.40
N VAL A 600 19.96 34.59 -1.18
CA VAL A 600 19.83 34.40 -2.63
C VAL A 600 19.45 32.94 -2.87
N TRP A 601 18.39 32.70 -3.65
CA TRP A 601 17.87 31.36 -3.94
C TRP A 601 18.20 30.90 -5.36
N SER A 602 18.20 31.81 -6.33
CA SER A 602 18.65 31.55 -7.71
C SER A 602 19.36 32.77 -8.30
N ILE A 603 20.13 32.52 -9.36
CA ILE A 603 20.82 33.53 -10.18
C ILE A 603 20.50 33.39 -11.68
N VAL A 604 19.68 32.40 -12.06
CA VAL A 604 19.27 32.12 -13.44
C VAL A 604 17.80 31.66 -13.49
N PRO A 605 17.08 31.92 -14.60
CA PRO A 605 15.69 31.49 -14.76
C PRO A 605 15.53 29.97 -14.64
N MET A 606 14.50 29.52 -13.92
CA MET A 606 14.22 28.09 -13.69
C MET A 606 14.00 27.28 -14.99
N MET A 607 13.62 27.93 -16.08
CA MET A 607 13.54 27.29 -17.41
C MET A 607 14.92 26.84 -17.93
N ILE A 608 15.96 27.65 -17.75
CA ILE A 608 17.34 27.30 -18.14
C ILE A 608 17.85 26.17 -17.24
N LEU A 609 17.54 26.23 -15.93
CA LEU A 609 17.81 25.13 -15.01
C LEU A 609 17.04 23.84 -15.38
N TYR A 610 15.89 23.92 -16.04
CA TYR A 610 15.14 22.77 -16.55
C TYR A 610 15.73 22.18 -17.84
N GLU A 611 16.26 23.01 -18.74
CA GLU A 611 17.00 22.56 -19.93
C GLU A 611 18.32 21.91 -19.52
N MET A 612 19.07 22.56 -18.62
CA MET A 612 20.22 21.94 -17.93
C MET A 612 19.82 20.63 -17.25
N LYS A 613 18.69 20.59 -16.52
CA LYS A 613 18.21 19.37 -15.86
C LYS A 613 17.93 18.27 -16.88
N LEU A 614 17.51 18.56 -18.10
CA LEU A 614 17.31 17.51 -19.11
C LEU A 614 18.62 16.82 -19.46
N ASP A 615 19.74 17.52 -19.61
CA ASP A 615 21.01 16.86 -19.94
C ASP A 615 21.80 16.44 -18.70
N LEU A 616 21.89 17.29 -17.67
CA LEU A 616 22.49 16.95 -16.38
C LEU A 616 21.77 15.79 -15.69
N VAL A 617 20.44 15.65 -15.79
CA VAL A 617 19.70 14.51 -15.21
C VAL A 617 19.41 13.39 -16.21
N ARG A 618 19.53 13.56 -17.54
CA ARG A 618 19.70 12.37 -18.42
C ARG A 618 21.07 11.74 -18.26
N SER A 619 22.12 12.54 -18.01
CA SER A 619 23.43 12.05 -17.61
C SER A 619 23.40 11.52 -16.19
N CYS A 620 22.85 12.25 -15.20
CA CYS A 620 22.76 11.74 -13.83
C CYS A 620 21.80 10.55 -13.67
N ALA A 621 20.81 10.33 -14.55
CA ALA A 621 20.04 9.08 -14.62
C ALA A 621 20.71 7.98 -15.48
N ARG A 622 22.00 8.15 -15.82
CA ARG A 622 22.93 7.09 -16.24
C ARG A 622 24.10 6.97 -15.27
N LEU A 623 24.47 8.06 -14.60
CA LEU A 623 25.19 8.04 -13.32
C LEU A 623 24.28 7.62 -12.16
N LEU A 624 23.11 7.02 -12.47
CA LEU A 624 22.15 6.39 -11.56
C LEU A 624 21.36 5.29 -12.34
N SER A 625 21.92 4.07 -12.49
CA SER A 625 21.27 2.89 -13.10
C SER A 625 21.89 1.48 -12.82
N THR A 626 22.69 1.25 -11.74
CA THR A 626 23.67 0.11 -11.61
C THR A 626 23.18 -1.21 -12.13
N GLU A 627 24.09 -1.93 -12.78
CA GLU A 627 24.04 -3.38 -13.02
C GLU A 627 23.38 -4.09 -11.83
N GLN A 628 22.07 -4.26 -11.95
CA GLN A 628 21.23 -4.39 -10.78
C GLN A 628 21.58 -5.73 -10.14
N ARG A 629 22.22 -5.70 -8.96
CA ARG A 629 22.49 -6.91 -8.17
C ARG A 629 21.22 -7.38 -7.46
N ILE A 630 20.22 -7.59 -8.31
CA ILE A 630 19.02 -8.41 -8.16
C ILE A 630 19.32 -9.49 -7.14
N PRO A 631 18.73 -9.40 -5.94
CA PRO A 631 18.92 -10.41 -4.93
C PRO A 631 18.33 -11.74 -5.38
N LYS A 632 19.14 -12.58 -6.03
CA LYS A 632 18.78 -13.96 -6.38
C LYS A 632 18.67 -14.78 -5.09
N VAL A 633 17.47 -15.31 -4.81
CA VAL A 633 17.15 -16.17 -3.66
C VAL A 633 16.60 -17.51 -4.15
N CYS A 634 17.20 -18.60 -3.69
CA CYS A 634 16.70 -19.95 -3.92
C CYS A 634 15.74 -20.38 -2.81
N ILE A 635 14.60 -20.95 -3.17
CA ILE A 635 13.63 -21.57 -2.27
C ILE A 635 13.51 -23.06 -2.62
N VAL A 636 13.86 -23.93 -1.68
CA VAL A 636 13.86 -25.39 -1.88
C VAL A 636 12.55 -25.98 -1.36
N GLY A 637 11.61 -26.26 -2.27
CA GLY A 637 10.31 -26.88 -2.02
C GLY A 637 9.14 -25.90 -2.21
N ALA A 638 8.29 -26.16 -3.21
CA ALA A 638 7.15 -25.35 -3.65
C ALA A 638 5.86 -25.59 -2.84
N GLY A 639 5.98 -25.97 -1.57
CA GLY A 639 4.86 -26.03 -0.63
C GLY A 639 4.42 -24.63 -0.14
N PRO A 640 3.42 -24.54 0.75
CA PRO A 640 2.96 -23.27 1.32
C PRO A 640 4.06 -22.41 1.93
N ALA A 641 5.03 -23.02 2.61
CA ALA A 641 6.15 -22.30 3.21
C ALA A 641 7.01 -21.59 2.15
N GLY A 642 7.27 -22.24 1.00
CA GLY A 642 8.02 -21.66 -0.10
C GLY A 642 7.26 -20.51 -0.76
N PHE A 643 5.98 -20.71 -1.10
CA PHE A 643 5.18 -19.67 -1.73
C PHE A 643 4.88 -18.47 -0.82
N TYR A 644 4.65 -18.68 0.49
CA TYR A 644 4.48 -17.56 1.42
C TYR A 644 5.79 -16.83 1.71
N ALA A 645 6.93 -17.54 1.74
CA ALA A 645 8.23 -16.87 1.80
C ALA A 645 8.49 -16.05 0.53
N ALA A 646 8.27 -16.62 -0.66
CA ALA A 646 8.34 -15.89 -1.93
C ALA A 646 7.45 -14.63 -1.92
N GLN A 647 6.21 -14.75 -1.47
CA GLN A 647 5.28 -13.62 -1.33
C GLN A 647 5.82 -12.54 -0.36
N GLN A 648 6.46 -12.92 0.75
CA GLN A 648 7.07 -11.94 1.67
C GLN A 648 8.33 -11.31 1.07
N LEU A 649 9.19 -12.07 0.38
CA LEU A 649 10.37 -11.55 -0.32
C LEU A 649 9.94 -10.49 -1.36
N LEU A 650 9.01 -10.85 -2.26
CA LEU A 650 8.45 -9.98 -3.31
C LEU A 650 7.72 -8.74 -2.77
N LYS A 651 7.29 -8.76 -1.50
CA LYS A 651 6.66 -7.64 -0.78
C LYS A 651 7.66 -6.75 -0.03
N SER A 652 8.83 -7.29 0.32
CA SER A 652 9.84 -6.59 1.14
C SER A 652 11.00 -6.05 0.31
N LEU A 653 11.20 -6.59 -0.88
CA LEU A 653 12.24 -6.21 -1.83
C LEU A 653 11.59 -5.98 -3.21
N SER A 654 11.98 -4.89 -3.84
CA SER A 654 11.63 -4.45 -5.20
C SER A 654 12.19 -5.39 -6.28
N ASP A 655 13.47 -5.73 -6.17
CA ASP A 655 14.25 -6.31 -7.28
C ASP A 655 14.77 -7.73 -7.00
N VAL A 656 14.19 -8.41 -6.01
CA VAL A 656 14.50 -9.82 -5.71
C VAL A 656 14.11 -10.73 -6.87
N ARG A 657 14.98 -11.69 -7.24
CA ARG A 657 14.60 -12.86 -8.04
C ARG A 657 14.40 -14.04 -7.11
N VAL A 658 13.29 -14.74 -7.25
CA VAL A 658 12.96 -15.88 -6.38
C VAL A 658 12.79 -17.14 -7.22
N ASP A 659 13.75 -18.05 -7.12
CA ASP A 659 13.74 -19.31 -7.83
C ASP A 659 13.22 -20.41 -6.89
N ILE A 660 12.05 -20.97 -7.20
CA ILE A 660 11.38 -21.99 -6.39
C ILE A 660 11.64 -23.35 -7.03
N LEU A 661 12.59 -24.09 -6.45
CA LEU A 661 12.94 -25.44 -6.87
C LEU A 661 11.97 -26.45 -6.26
N GLU A 662 11.56 -27.46 -7.02
CA GLU A 662 10.68 -28.54 -6.55
C GLU A 662 11.13 -29.89 -7.13
N LYS A 663 11.09 -30.93 -6.30
CA LYS A 663 11.53 -32.29 -6.62
C LYS A 663 10.60 -32.98 -7.62
N LEU A 664 9.33 -32.57 -7.65
CA LEU A 664 8.32 -33.05 -8.60
C LEU A 664 8.14 -32.06 -9.76
N PRO A 665 7.64 -32.51 -10.92
CA PRO A 665 7.16 -31.63 -12.00
C PRO A 665 6.03 -30.67 -11.60
N VAL A 666 5.41 -30.84 -10.42
CA VAL A 666 4.15 -30.20 -10.04
C VAL A 666 4.27 -29.49 -8.66
N PRO A 667 3.80 -28.24 -8.52
CA PRO A 667 3.97 -27.42 -7.31
C PRO A 667 2.90 -27.68 -6.23
N PHE A 668 2.89 -26.80 -5.21
CA PHE A 668 1.94 -26.68 -4.10
C PHE A 668 2.06 -27.72 -2.98
N GLY A 669 2.87 -28.76 -3.15
CA GLY A 669 3.23 -29.73 -2.10
C GLY A 669 2.00 -30.29 -1.38
N LEU A 670 1.96 -30.20 -0.04
CA LEU A 670 0.87 -30.74 0.77
C LEU A 670 -0.51 -30.08 0.57
N VAL A 671 -0.65 -29.00 -0.20
CA VAL A 671 -2.00 -28.51 -0.60
C VAL A 671 -2.57 -29.37 -1.73
N ARG A 672 -1.72 -29.87 -2.62
CA ARG A 672 -2.08 -30.84 -3.66
C ARG A 672 -2.12 -32.26 -3.11
N PHE A 673 -1.12 -32.63 -2.31
CA PHE A 673 -0.85 -34.01 -1.88
C PHE A 673 -1.28 -34.38 -0.46
N GLY A 674 -1.58 -33.40 0.40
CA GLY A 674 -1.90 -33.61 1.83
C GLY A 674 -3.35 -33.30 2.18
N VAL A 675 -3.82 -32.09 1.84
CA VAL A 675 -5.21 -31.65 2.04
C VAL A 675 -6.15 -32.65 1.37
N ALA A 676 -7.14 -33.12 2.12
CA ALA A 676 -8.05 -34.17 1.69
C ALA A 676 -8.86 -33.75 0.44
N PRO A 677 -9.25 -34.69 -0.42
CA PRO A 677 -9.96 -34.37 -1.65
C PRO A 677 -11.38 -33.85 -1.43
N ASP A 678 -11.97 -34.13 -0.26
CA ASP A 678 -13.25 -33.58 0.21
C ASP A 678 -13.12 -32.23 0.93
N HIS A 679 -11.93 -31.61 0.95
CA HIS A 679 -11.67 -30.23 1.40
C HIS A 679 -11.16 -29.31 0.27
N PRO A 680 -11.91 -29.14 -0.85
CA PRO A 680 -11.50 -28.30 -1.97
C PRO A 680 -11.38 -26.81 -1.58
N GLU A 681 -12.15 -26.33 -0.62
CA GLU A 681 -12.10 -24.95 -0.14
C GLU A 681 -10.79 -24.59 0.56
N VAL A 682 -10.12 -25.54 1.23
CA VAL A 682 -8.76 -25.37 1.76
C VAL A 682 -7.73 -25.28 0.62
N LYS A 683 -7.97 -25.95 -0.52
CA LYS A 683 -7.09 -25.92 -1.70
C LYS A 683 -7.14 -24.56 -2.43
N ASN A 684 -8.14 -23.71 -2.18
CA ASN A 684 -8.26 -22.37 -2.78
C ASN A 684 -7.04 -21.45 -2.59
N VAL A 685 -6.17 -21.72 -1.61
CA VAL A 685 -4.90 -21.00 -1.42
C VAL A 685 -3.98 -21.07 -2.66
N ILE A 686 -4.14 -22.09 -3.50
CA ILE A 686 -3.47 -22.24 -4.81
C ILE A 686 -3.68 -20.99 -5.68
N ASN A 687 -4.83 -20.32 -5.61
CA ASN A 687 -5.10 -19.08 -6.36
C ASN A 687 -4.16 -17.91 -5.96
N THR A 688 -3.62 -17.93 -4.74
CA THR A 688 -2.62 -16.96 -4.26
C THR A 688 -1.20 -17.40 -4.65
N PHE A 689 -0.93 -18.71 -4.64
CA PHE A 689 0.36 -19.25 -5.08
C PHE A 689 0.56 -19.09 -6.60
N HIS A 690 -0.48 -19.29 -7.40
CA HIS A 690 -0.48 -19.01 -8.84
C HIS A 690 -0.17 -17.54 -9.14
N LYS A 691 -0.80 -16.58 -8.44
CA LYS A 691 -0.46 -15.13 -8.54
C LYS A 691 0.98 -14.80 -8.12
N THR A 692 1.60 -15.67 -7.33
CA THR A 692 3.00 -15.53 -6.90
C THR A 692 3.94 -16.13 -7.97
N ALA A 693 3.64 -17.33 -8.48
CA ALA A 693 4.39 -18.01 -9.52
C ALA A 693 4.36 -17.30 -10.89
N THR A 694 3.26 -16.60 -11.20
CA THR A 694 3.10 -15.79 -12.43
C THR A 694 3.68 -14.38 -12.30
N ASN A 695 4.30 -14.04 -11.18
CA ASN A 695 5.02 -12.78 -11.05
C ASN A 695 6.31 -12.84 -11.87
N PRO A 696 6.64 -11.84 -12.71
CA PRO A 696 7.81 -11.88 -13.59
C PRO A 696 9.17 -11.90 -12.85
N ARG A 697 9.18 -11.73 -11.52
CA ARG A 697 10.36 -11.88 -10.63
C ARG A 697 10.52 -13.29 -10.03
N VAL A 698 9.57 -14.20 -10.26
CA VAL A 698 9.58 -15.58 -9.74
C VAL A 698 9.80 -16.56 -10.88
N GLN A 699 10.63 -17.59 -10.64
CA GLN A 699 10.81 -18.71 -11.55
C GLN A 699 10.52 -20.01 -10.80
N PHE A 700 9.59 -20.82 -11.29
CA PHE A 700 9.40 -22.20 -10.82
C PHE A 700 10.31 -23.12 -11.63
N LEU A 701 11.03 -23.98 -10.92
CA LEU A 701 11.97 -24.96 -11.46
C LEU A 701 11.63 -26.34 -10.87
N GLY A 702 10.61 -26.98 -11.45
CA GLY A 702 10.19 -28.32 -11.07
C GLY A 702 11.08 -29.43 -11.64
N ASN A 703 10.95 -30.63 -11.07
CA ASN A 703 11.74 -31.81 -11.38
C ASN A 703 13.25 -31.67 -11.06
N ILE A 704 13.59 -31.07 -9.92
CA ILE A 704 14.97 -30.91 -9.42
C ILE A 704 15.08 -31.43 -7.98
N ASN A 705 15.81 -32.54 -7.80
CA ASN A 705 16.04 -33.18 -6.51
C ASN A 705 17.32 -32.63 -5.85
N VAL A 706 17.16 -31.54 -5.10
CA VAL A 706 18.25 -30.91 -4.32
C VAL A 706 18.83 -31.91 -3.30
N GLY A 707 20.15 -32.03 -3.28
CA GLY A 707 20.90 -33.10 -2.61
C GLY A 707 21.34 -34.24 -3.56
N THR A 708 20.88 -34.24 -4.82
CA THR A 708 21.32 -35.19 -5.87
C THR A 708 21.68 -34.47 -7.16
N ASP A 709 20.76 -33.65 -7.68
CA ASP A 709 20.95 -32.96 -8.95
C ASP A 709 21.78 -31.68 -8.78
N VAL A 710 21.67 -31.03 -7.62
CA VAL A 710 22.49 -29.90 -7.16
C VAL A 710 22.63 -29.96 -5.64
N THR A 711 23.80 -29.64 -5.07
CA THR A 711 24.01 -29.63 -3.62
C THR A 711 23.58 -28.30 -2.98
N ILE A 712 23.42 -28.30 -1.66
CA ILE A 712 23.12 -27.08 -0.90
C ILE A 712 24.27 -26.08 -0.97
N ASP A 713 25.52 -26.53 -0.91
CA ASP A 713 26.65 -25.59 -0.99
C ASP A 713 26.79 -24.98 -2.39
N GLN A 714 26.52 -25.73 -3.46
CA GLN A 714 26.37 -25.16 -4.80
C GLN A 714 25.27 -24.09 -4.85
N LEU A 715 24.09 -24.36 -4.28
CA LEU A 715 23.04 -23.33 -4.19
C LEU A 715 23.45 -22.13 -3.33
N ARG A 716 24.32 -22.30 -2.32
CA ARG A 716 24.85 -21.18 -1.50
C ARG A 716 25.96 -20.40 -2.21
N GLU A 717 26.70 -21.03 -3.11
CA GLU A 717 27.63 -20.37 -4.03
C GLU A 717 26.86 -19.56 -5.06
N PHE A 718 25.81 -20.12 -5.66
CA PHE A 718 25.05 -19.48 -6.74
C PHE A 718 24.04 -18.42 -6.26
N TYR A 719 23.56 -18.45 -5.01
CA TYR A 719 22.50 -17.54 -4.52
C TYR A 719 22.90 -16.70 -3.30
N HIS A 720 22.28 -15.51 -3.15
CA HIS A 720 22.49 -14.64 -1.97
C HIS A 720 21.84 -15.22 -0.71
N ALA A 721 20.81 -16.05 -0.87
CA ALA A 721 20.23 -16.87 0.20
C ALA A 721 19.62 -18.15 -0.37
N VAL A 722 19.68 -19.22 0.44
CA VAL A 722 18.98 -20.49 0.20
C VAL A 722 18.01 -20.72 1.36
N LEU A 723 16.73 -20.88 1.05
CA LEU A 723 15.66 -21.07 2.03
C LEU A 723 15.03 -22.46 1.90
N LEU A 724 15.21 -23.27 2.95
CA LEU A 724 14.75 -24.65 3.02
C LEU A 724 13.28 -24.73 3.46
N THR A 725 12.38 -25.05 2.51
CA THR A 725 10.92 -25.15 2.71
C THR A 725 10.32 -26.50 2.33
N TYR A 726 11.17 -27.52 2.10
CA TYR A 726 10.82 -28.89 1.67
C TYR A 726 9.98 -29.71 2.67
N GLY A 727 9.58 -29.13 3.80
CA GLY A 727 8.58 -29.70 4.70
C GLY A 727 9.07 -30.94 5.48
N ALA A 728 8.23 -31.98 5.53
CA ALA A 728 8.47 -33.20 6.31
C ALA A 728 7.95 -34.44 5.58
N GLU A 729 8.78 -35.04 4.72
CA GLU A 729 8.38 -36.17 3.86
C GLU A 729 8.44 -37.56 4.53
N LYS A 730 9.09 -37.74 5.69
CA LYS A 730 9.24 -39.04 6.36
C LYS A 730 8.23 -39.19 7.50
N ASP A 731 7.61 -40.35 7.69
CA ASP A 731 6.80 -40.60 8.89
C ASP A 731 7.64 -40.98 10.12
N ARG A 732 7.01 -40.90 11.29
CA ARG A 732 7.58 -41.44 12.53
C ARG A 732 7.23 -42.92 12.66
N LEU A 733 8.23 -43.71 13.03
CA LEU A 733 8.02 -45.08 13.52
C LEU A 733 7.61 -45.05 15.00
N LEU A 734 6.92 -46.10 15.43
CA LEU A 734 6.62 -46.42 16.82
C LEU A 734 7.78 -47.20 17.48
N SER A 735 8.55 -47.94 16.67
CA SER A 735 9.61 -48.85 17.12
C SER A 735 9.10 -49.93 18.07
N ILE A 736 7.98 -50.55 17.69
CA ILE A 736 7.33 -51.66 18.41
C ILE A 736 7.28 -52.93 17.54
N PRO A 737 7.20 -54.13 18.13
CA PRO A 737 7.16 -55.38 17.35
C PRO A 737 5.97 -55.43 16.39
N GLY A 738 6.23 -55.91 15.16
CA GLY A 738 5.24 -56.05 14.09
C GLY A 738 4.89 -54.76 13.33
N GLU A 739 5.63 -53.66 13.52
CA GLU A 739 5.43 -52.42 12.72
C GLU A 739 5.75 -52.61 11.21
N ASP A 740 6.37 -53.75 10.88
CA ASP A 740 6.75 -54.26 9.57
C ASP A 740 5.76 -55.26 8.95
N LEU A 741 4.67 -55.62 9.66
CA LEU A 741 3.63 -56.52 9.14
C LEU A 741 2.88 -55.91 7.93
N ASN A 742 2.40 -56.77 7.04
CA ASN A 742 1.55 -56.36 5.92
C ASN A 742 0.30 -55.61 6.43
N ASN A 743 -0.09 -54.58 5.69
CA ASN A 743 -1.18 -53.65 6.03
C ASN A 743 -0.97 -52.81 7.31
N VAL A 744 0.25 -52.73 7.87
CA VAL A 744 0.65 -51.71 8.86
C VAL A 744 1.23 -50.48 8.14
N ILE A 745 0.33 -49.61 7.69
CA ILE A 745 0.62 -48.54 6.75
C ILE A 745 0.91 -47.21 7.46
N SER A 746 1.86 -46.45 6.92
CA SER A 746 2.10 -45.06 7.32
C SER A 746 0.92 -44.18 6.92
N GLY A 747 0.37 -43.40 7.84
CA GLY A 747 -0.71 -42.45 7.55
C GLY A 747 -0.32 -41.43 6.48
N ARG A 748 0.98 -41.09 6.37
CA ARG A 748 1.52 -40.28 5.26
C ARG A 748 1.24 -40.94 3.91
N ARG A 749 1.56 -42.24 3.80
CA ARG A 749 1.50 -42.99 2.55
C ARG A 749 0.05 -43.21 2.10
N PHE A 750 -0.85 -43.52 3.02
CA PHE A 750 -2.30 -43.61 2.73
C PHE A 750 -2.86 -42.29 2.19
N VAL A 751 -2.50 -41.15 2.80
CA VAL A 751 -2.89 -39.82 2.30
C VAL A 751 -2.27 -39.53 0.94
N GLY A 752 -0.98 -39.83 0.77
CA GLY A 752 -0.26 -39.66 -0.50
C GLY A 752 -0.89 -40.45 -1.66
N TRP A 753 -1.24 -41.71 -1.41
CA TRP A 753 -1.92 -42.61 -2.35
C TRP A 753 -3.25 -42.04 -2.85
N TYR A 754 -4.19 -41.68 -1.96
CA TYR A 754 -5.48 -41.14 -2.41
C TYR A 754 -5.38 -39.74 -3.05
N ASN A 755 -4.35 -38.97 -2.70
CA ASN A 755 -4.08 -37.66 -3.30
C ASN A 755 -3.14 -37.70 -4.51
N GLY A 756 -2.63 -38.86 -4.92
CA GLY A 756 -1.81 -39.02 -6.12
C GLY A 756 -0.38 -38.52 -6.04
N ILE A 757 0.32 -38.69 -4.92
CA ILE A 757 1.78 -38.50 -4.89
C ILE A 757 2.45 -39.66 -5.66
N PRO A 758 3.37 -39.41 -6.62
CA PRO A 758 3.94 -40.48 -7.44
C PRO A 758 4.59 -41.62 -6.66
N ALA A 759 5.25 -41.31 -5.53
CA ALA A 759 5.95 -42.28 -4.69
C ALA A 759 5.05 -43.22 -3.86
N ASP A 760 3.73 -42.99 -3.83
CA ASP A 760 2.75 -43.88 -3.20
C ASP A 760 1.65 -44.32 -4.20
N LYS A 761 1.86 -44.15 -5.52
CA LYS A 761 0.86 -44.54 -6.53
C LYS A 761 0.60 -46.06 -6.52
N ASP A 762 1.66 -46.84 -6.36
CA ASP A 762 1.65 -48.32 -6.32
C ASP A 762 1.59 -48.84 -4.87
N LEU A 763 1.02 -48.07 -3.93
CA LEU A 763 0.88 -48.52 -2.54
C LEU A 763 -0.17 -49.64 -2.45
N GLU A 764 0.29 -50.82 -2.09
CA GLU A 764 -0.58 -51.96 -1.76
C GLU A 764 -1.32 -51.71 -0.43
N ILE A 765 -2.64 -51.84 -0.45
CA ILE A 765 -3.53 -51.66 0.71
C ILE A 765 -4.60 -52.73 0.67
N ASN A 766 -4.71 -53.54 1.74
CA ASN A 766 -5.84 -54.45 1.87
C ASN A 766 -7.02 -53.73 2.54
N LEU A 767 -8.04 -53.40 1.73
CA LEU A 767 -9.30 -52.79 2.18
C LEU A 767 -10.45 -53.81 2.32
N ASP A 768 -10.17 -55.11 2.18
CA ASP A 768 -11.14 -56.21 2.32
C ASP A 768 -11.29 -56.67 3.78
N VAL A 769 -11.24 -55.72 4.71
CA VAL A 769 -11.20 -55.91 6.17
C VAL A 769 -12.27 -55.07 6.84
N GLU A 770 -12.91 -55.55 7.91
CA GLU A 770 -14.04 -54.82 8.52
C GLU A 770 -13.63 -53.69 9.47
N GLU A 771 -12.56 -53.88 10.24
CA GLU A 771 -12.03 -52.88 11.19
C GLU A 771 -10.62 -52.41 10.81
N ALA A 772 -10.44 -51.09 10.85
CA ALA A 772 -9.16 -50.40 10.71
C ALA A 772 -8.83 -49.57 11.96
N VAL A 773 -7.58 -49.62 12.43
CA VAL A 773 -7.09 -48.86 13.58
C VAL A 773 -6.20 -47.71 13.12
N VAL A 774 -6.58 -46.46 13.42
CA VAL A 774 -5.77 -45.27 13.16
C VAL A 774 -5.09 -44.85 14.47
N LEU A 775 -3.76 -44.99 14.52
CA LEU A 775 -2.94 -44.65 15.69
C LEU A 775 -2.57 -43.16 15.61
N GLY A 776 -3.27 -42.33 16.38
CA GLY A 776 -3.12 -40.87 16.36
C GLY A 776 -4.47 -40.15 16.39
N GLN A 777 -4.47 -38.91 16.89
CA GLN A 777 -5.67 -38.08 17.05
C GLN A 777 -5.37 -36.61 16.69
N GLY A 778 -4.81 -36.39 15.50
CA GLY A 778 -4.71 -35.08 14.84
C GLY A 778 -5.59 -35.02 13.59
N ASN A 779 -5.65 -33.88 12.90
CA ASN A 779 -6.50 -33.73 11.70
C ASN A 779 -6.25 -34.82 10.64
N VAL A 780 -4.98 -35.16 10.37
CA VAL A 780 -4.62 -36.26 9.45
C VAL A 780 -5.27 -37.60 9.81
N ALA A 781 -5.43 -37.90 11.10
CA ALA A 781 -6.13 -39.11 11.55
C ALA A 781 -7.65 -39.01 11.30
N ILE A 782 -8.23 -37.82 11.48
CA ILE A 782 -9.62 -37.51 11.13
C ILE A 782 -9.84 -37.61 9.62
N ASP A 783 -8.91 -37.12 8.79
CA ASP A 783 -8.97 -37.20 7.32
C ASP A 783 -8.91 -38.65 6.83
N ILE A 784 -7.96 -39.44 7.34
CA ILE A 784 -7.85 -40.88 7.05
C ILE A 784 -9.15 -41.61 7.44
N ALA A 785 -9.66 -41.36 8.64
CA ALA A 785 -10.92 -41.97 9.09
C ALA A 785 -12.11 -41.53 8.22
N ARG A 786 -12.18 -40.25 7.84
CA ARG A 786 -13.23 -39.72 6.97
C ARG A 786 -13.18 -40.34 5.58
N ILE A 787 -12.02 -40.46 4.94
CA ILE A 787 -11.90 -41.11 3.61
C ILE A 787 -12.30 -42.59 3.65
N LEU A 788 -11.94 -43.34 4.70
CA LEU A 788 -12.40 -44.73 4.88
C LEU A 788 -13.91 -44.84 5.17
N LEU A 789 -14.49 -43.86 5.86
CA LEU A 789 -15.89 -43.91 6.29
C LEU A 789 -16.86 -43.29 5.27
N THR A 790 -16.46 -42.28 4.49
CA THR A 790 -17.34 -41.53 3.58
C THR A 790 -18.00 -42.44 2.54
N PRO A 791 -19.29 -42.22 2.19
CA PRO A 791 -19.93 -42.90 1.07
C PRO A 791 -19.21 -42.58 -0.25
N VAL A 792 -18.82 -43.61 -0.99
CA VAL A 792 -17.98 -43.51 -2.20
C VAL A 792 -18.57 -42.56 -3.25
N ASP A 793 -19.90 -42.49 -3.36
CA ASP A 793 -20.59 -41.55 -4.25
C ASP A 793 -20.27 -40.07 -3.98
N LYS A 794 -19.92 -39.70 -2.75
CA LYS A 794 -19.46 -38.34 -2.40
C LYS A 794 -17.99 -38.11 -2.76
N LEU A 795 -17.17 -39.16 -2.84
CA LEU A 795 -15.78 -39.07 -3.28
C LEU A 795 -15.66 -39.01 -4.81
N LYS A 796 -16.63 -39.56 -5.56
CA LYS A 796 -16.64 -39.59 -7.03
C LYS A 796 -16.46 -38.22 -7.69
N SER A 797 -16.90 -37.13 -7.07
CA SER A 797 -16.81 -35.76 -7.60
C SER A 797 -15.64 -34.93 -7.05
N THR A 798 -14.66 -35.56 -6.38
CA THR A 798 -13.50 -34.89 -5.76
C THR A 798 -12.20 -35.04 -6.58
N ASP A 799 -11.08 -34.44 -6.14
CA ASP A 799 -9.75 -34.61 -6.77
C ASP A 799 -8.97 -35.85 -6.26
N ILE A 800 -9.68 -36.84 -5.69
CA ILE A 800 -9.13 -38.16 -5.32
C ILE A 800 -8.65 -38.93 -6.57
N THR A 801 -7.61 -39.75 -6.47
CA THR A 801 -7.16 -40.58 -7.59
C THR A 801 -8.15 -41.71 -7.91
N SER A 802 -8.33 -42.02 -9.21
CA SER A 802 -9.33 -43.02 -9.62
C SER A 802 -9.02 -44.45 -9.15
N TYR A 803 -7.75 -44.85 -9.06
CA TYR A 803 -7.38 -46.15 -8.48
C TYR A 803 -7.73 -46.25 -6.98
N ALA A 804 -7.55 -45.16 -6.23
CA ALA A 804 -7.91 -45.13 -4.82
C ALA A 804 -9.43 -45.13 -4.63
N LEU A 805 -10.15 -44.38 -5.46
CA LEU A 805 -11.61 -44.39 -5.53
C LEU A 805 -12.16 -45.78 -5.88
N GLU A 806 -11.52 -46.51 -6.80
CA GLU A 806 -11.88 -47.87 -7.15
C GLU A 806 -11.65 -48.84 -5.98
N GLN A 807 -10.49 -48.83 -5.33
CA GLN A 807 -10.25 -49.70 -4.17
C GLN A 807 -11.20 -49.36 -2.99
N LEU A 808 -11.47 -48.08 -2.75
CA LEU A 808 -12.47 -47.62 -1.77
C LEU A 808 -13.89 -48.08 -2.15
N SER A 809 -14.23 -48.17 -3.44
CA SER A 809 -15.53 -48.71 -3.91
C SER A 809 -15.75 -50.18 -3.53
N ARG A 810 -14.66 -50.95 -3.40
CA ARG A 810 -14.67 -52.37 -3.04
C ARG A 810 -14.50 -52.61 -1.52
N SER A 811 -14.29 -51.55 -0.73
CA SER A 811 -13.89 -51.68 0.68
C SER A 811 -14.97 -52.29 1.59
N LYS A 812 -14.56 -53.32 2.35
CA LYS A 812 -15.36 -53.90 3.43
C LYS A 812 -15.26 -53.12 4.74
N VAL A 813 -14.41 -52.08 4.86
CA VAL A 813 -14.26 -51.31 6.11
C VAL A 813 -15.61 -50.75 6.56
N ARG A 814 -16.02 -51.15 7.77
CA ARG A 814 -17.22 -50.65 8.45
C ARG A 814 -16.89 -49.94 9.75
N LYS A 815 -15.78 -50.28 10.41
CA LYS A 815 -15.36 -49.71 11.70
C LYS A 815 -13.99 -49.06 11.60
N VAL A 816 -13.86 -47.84 12.11
CA VAL A 816 -12.56 -47.15 12.24
C VAL A 816 -12.33 -46.72 13.68
N SER A 817 -11.24 -47.19 14.29
CA SER A 817 -10.88 -46.94 15.68
C SER A 817 -9.74 -45.90 15.78
N LEU A 818 -10.05 -44.69 16.28
CA LEU A 818 -9.12 -43.56 16.42
C LEU A 818 -8.43 -43.56 17.80
N VAL A 819 -7.27 -44.18 17.88
CA VAL A 819 -6.58 -44.50 19.15
C VAL A 819 -5.60 -43.38 19.53
N GLY A 820 -5.81 -42.80 20.72
CA GLY A 820 -4.97 -41.75 21.30
C GLY A 820 -4.30 -42.18 22.60
N ARG A 821 -2.98 -41.95 22.70
CA ARG A 821 -2.20 -42.26 23.92
C ARG A 821 -2.50 -41.38 25.14
N ARG A 822 -3.18 -40.23 24.96
CA ARG A 822 -3.57 -39.29 26.03
C ARG A 822 -5.10 -39.13 26.07
N GLY A 823 -5.59 -38.30 26.98
CA GLY A 823 -7.02 -38.04 27.16
C GLY A 823 -7.62 -37.07 26.12
N PRO A 824 -8.96 -36.87 26.17
CA PRO A 824 -9.70 -36.00 25.25
C PRO A 824 -9.28 -34.52 25.32
N LEU A 825 -8.65 -34.08 26.41
CA LEU A 825 -8.12 -32.72 26.55
C LEU A 825 -6.79 -32.50 25.82
N GLN A 826 -6.10 -33.57 25.42
CA GLN A 826 -4.81 -33.51 24.72
C GLN A 826 -4.85 -34.00 23.25
N ALA A 827 -6.03 -34.34 22.73
CA ALA A 827 -6.24 -34.63 21.32
C ALA A 827 -5.90 -33.41 20.45
N ALA A 828 -5.22 -33.62 19.32
CA ALA A 828 -4.67 -32.57 18.46
C ALA A 828 -5.58 -32.17 17.28
N PHE A 829 -6.71 -32.86 17.09
CA PHE A 829 -7.70 -32.47 16.07
C PHE A 829 -8.42 -31.16 16.42
N THR A 830 -8.88 -30.44 15.40
CA THR A 830 -9.68 -29.21 15.54
C THR A 830 -11.20 -29.45 15.34
N ILE A 831 -11.99 -28.39 15.61
CA ILE A 831 -13.45 -28.47 15.78
C ILE A 831 -14.24 -28.45 14.45
N ALA A 832 -13.61 -28.17 13.31
CA ALA A 832 -14.28 -28.24 12.01
C ALA A 832 -14.28 -29.70 11.52
N GLU A 833 -13.08 -30.27 11.49
CA GLU A 833 -12.75 -31.61 11.02
C GLU A 833 -13.48 -32.69 11.85
N LEU A 834 -13.48 -32.56 13.19
CA LEU A 834 -14.27 -33.44 14.06
C LEU A 834 -15.78 -33.29 13.82
N ARG A 835 -16.27 -32.06 13.57
CA ARG A 835 -17.70 -31.80 13.35
C ARG A 835 -18.21 -32.36 12.03
N GLU A 836 -17.37 -32.32 11.00
CA GLU A 836 -17.65 -32.94 9.70
C GLU A 836 -17.71 -34.47 9.84
N LEU A 837 -16.73 -35.07 10.53
CA LEU A 837 -16.69 -36.52 10.74
C LEU A 837 -17.85 -37.03 11.63
N ILE A 838 -18.24 -36.30 12.68
CA ILE A 838 -19.43 -36.64 13.50
C ILE A 838 -20.72 -36.55 12.68
N LYS A 839 -20.80 -35.64 11.70
CA LYS A 839 -21.98 -35.43 10.84
C LYS A 839 -22.02 -36.35 9.60
N LEU A 840 -21.11 -37.31 9.49
CA LEU A 840 -20.97 -38.11 8.28
C LEU A 840 -22.15 -39.07 8.09
N GLU A 841 -22.90 -38.88 7.00
CA GLU A 841 -24.07 -39.69 6.67
C GLU A 841 -23.79 -41.20 6.69
N LYS A 842 -24.73 -41.96 7.28
CA LYS A 842 -24.67 -43.42 7.46
C LYS A 842 -23.52 -43.92 8.34
N CYS A 843 -22.75 -43.02 8.96
CA CYS A 843 -21.73 -43.33 9.97
C CYS A 843 -22.19 -42.89 11.37
N LYS A 844 -21.98 -43.73 12.38
CA LYS A 844 -22.25 -43.40 13.79
C LYS A 844 -20.94 -43.26 14.56
N THR A 845 -20.76 -42.14 15.27
CA THR A 845 -19.66 -42.02 16.24
C THR A 845 -20.07 -42.67 17.56
N LEU A 846 -19.20 -43.51 18.11
CA LEU A 846 -19.40 -44.24 19.37
C LEU A 846 -18.28 -43.89 20.34
N TRP A 847 -18.59 -43.02 21.29
CA TRP A 847 -17.67 -42.60 22.36
C TRP A 847 -17.71 -43.61 23.52
N ARG A 848 -16.55 -43.90 24.12
CA ARG A 848 -16.45 -44.64 25.39
C ARG A 848 -16.76 -43.70 26.55
N PRO A 849 -17.83 -43.89 27.35
CA PRO A 849 -18.18 -42.95 28.42
C PRO A 849 -17.08 -42.82 29.49
N GLN A 850 -16.44 -43.94 29.83
CA GLN A 850 -15.32 -44.04 30.78
C GLN A 850 -14.14 -43.11 30.41
N ASP A 851 -13.83 -42.95 29.13
CA ASP A 851 -12.74 -42.13 28.59
C ASP A 851 -13.03 -40.62 28.74
N LEU A 852 -14.28 -40.25 29.08
CA LEU A 852 -14.80 -38.89 29.22
C LEU A 852 -15.20 -38.55 30.68
N THR A 853 -14.88 -39.42 31.64
CA THR A 853 -15.15 -39.23 33.09
C THR A 853 -14.48 -37.97 33.63
N GLY A 854 -15.17 -37.21 34.49
CA GLY A 854 -14.68 -35.94 35.10
C GLY A 854 -14.53 -34.75 34.12
N ILE A 855 -14.61 -34.97 32.80
CA ILE A 855 -14.39 -33.91 31.80
C ILE A 855 -15.44 -32.79 31.89
N ARG A 856 -16.70 -33.11 32.25
CA ARG A 856 -17.79 -32.13 32.37
C ARG A 856 -17.49 -31.01 33.36
N GLU A 857 -16.83 -31.34 34.48
CA GLU A 857 -16.44 -30.39 35.54
C GLU A 857 -15.31 -29.45 35.11
N ILE A 858 -14.44 -29.91 34.21
CA ILE A 858 -13.29 -29.15 33.71
C ILE A 858 -13.70 -28.18 32.58
N VAL A 859 -14.73 -28.49 31.78
CA VAL A 859 -15.17 -27.68 30.63
C VAL A 859 -15.35 -26.17 30.92
N PRO A 860 -15.89 -25.72 32.07
CA PRO A 860 -15.97 -24.30 32.41
C PRO A 860 -14.62 -23.57 32.44
N THR A 861 -13.54 -24.23 32.85
CA THR A 861 -12.20 -23.62 33.02
C THR A 861 -11.37 -23.59 31.72
N LEU A 862 -11.82 -24.30 30.68
CA LEU A 862 -11.07 -24.44 29.44
C LEU A 862 -11.08 -23.16 28.58
N PRO A 863 -9.96 -22.78 27.95
CA PRO A 863 -9.93 -21.71 26.95
C PRO A 863 -10.91 -21.94 25.79
N ARG A 864 -11.55 -20.87 25.31
CA ARG A 864 -12.68 -20.90 24.35
C ARG A 864 -12.54 -21.91 23.18
N PRO A 865 -11.38 -22.08 22.49
CA PRO A 865 -11.26 -23.08 21.43
C PRO A 865 -11.35 -24.52 21.95
N ARG A 866 -10.71 -24.82 23.10
CA ARG A 866 -10.75 -26.15 23.71
C ARG A 866 -12.12 -26.43 24.30
N LYS A 867 -12.70 -25.46 25.01
CA LYS A 867 -14.06 -25.53 25.56
C LYS A 867 -15.08 -25.97 24.51
N ARG A 868 -15.15 -25.28 23.37
CA ARG A 868 -16.09 -25.61 22.28
C ARG A 868 -15.85 -26.97 21.62
N LEU A 869 -14.59 -27.44 21.59
CA LEU A 869 -14.26 -28.78 21.10
C LEU A 869 -14.75 -29.86 22.08
N THR A 870 -14.51 -29.67 23.37
CA THR A 870 -14.94 -30.61 24.42
C THR A 870 -16.47 -30.60 24.58
N GLU A 871 -17.12 -29.45 24.47
CA GLU A 871 -18.59 -29.32 24.40
C GLU A 871 -19.17 -30.12 23.22
N LEU A 872 -18.52 -30.14 22.06
CA LEU A 872 -18.93 -30.93 20.90
C LEU A 872 -18.80 -32.45 21.15
N ILE A 873 -17.70 -32.88 21.79
CA ILE A 873 -17.48 -34.29 22.16
C ILE A 873 -18.57 -34.76 23.14
N LEU A 874 -18.83 -33.99 24.20
CA LEU A 874 -19.83 -34.30 25.21
C LEU A 874 -21.25 -34.31 24.64
N LYS A 875 -21.60 -33.31 23.81
CA LYS A 875 -22.88 -33.30 23.10
C LYS A 875 -23.03 -34.52 22.18
N SER A 876 -21.97 -34.92 21.47
CA SER A 876 -22.00 -36.09 20.60
C SER A 876 -22.12 -37.41 21.38
N LEU A 877 -21.52 -37.50 22.58
CA LEU A 877 -21.76 -38.62 23.52
C LEU A 877 -23.24 -38.68 23.90
N ASP A 878 -23.85 -37.57 24.34
CA ASP A 878 -25.26 -37.52 24.73
C ASP A 878 -26.21 -37.85 23.56
N GLU A 879 -25.89 -37.39 22.34
CA GLU A 879 -26.65 -37.69 21.12
C GLU A 879 -26.43 -39.13 20.57
N SER A 880 -25.46 -39.89 21.09
CA SER A 880 -25.15 -41.25 20.57
C SER A 880 -26.18 -42.32 20.95
N ALA A 881 -27.13 -42.01 21.83
CA ALA A 881 -27.95 -43.00 22.55
C ALA A 881 -29.02 -43.75 21.72
N CYS A 882 -29.38 -43.30 20.52
CA CYS A 882 -30.51 -43.87 19.75
C CYS A 882 -30.13 -44.38 18.34
N ASP A 883 -31.01 -45.20 17.77
CA ASP A 883 -31.09 -45.73 16.41
C ASP A 883 -29.97 -46.66 15.88
N SER A 884 -30.43 -47.72 15.21
CA SER A 884 -29.67 -48.85 14.66
C SER A 884 -29.47 -48.80 13.14
N THR A 885 -29.79 -47.68 12.50
CA THR A 885 -29.86 -47.50 11.03
C THR A 885 -28.51 -47.20 10.34
N HIS A 886 -27.39 -47.26 11.07
CA HIS A 886 -26.08 -46.77 10.60
C HIS A 886 -25.17 -47.92 10.15
N ALA A 887 -24.71 -47.86 8.90
CA ALA A 887 -23.94 -48.93 8.25
C ALA A 887 -22.42 -48.88 8.55
N LYS A 888 -21.90 -47.77 9.06
CA LYS A 888 -20.48 -47.60 9.43
C LYS A 888 -20.34 -46.98 10.82
N GLN A 889 -19.19 -47.16 11.47
CA GLN A 889 -18.92 -46.74 12.84
C GLN A 889 -17.54 -46.09 13.00
N LEU A 890 -17.47 -45.02 13.79
CA LEU A 890 -16.24 -44.41 14.28
C LEU A 890 -16.11 -44.64 15.79
N HIS A 891 -14.95 -45.11 16.25
CA HIS A 891 -14.66 -45.36 17.66
C HIS A 891 -13.46 -44.52 18.12
N PRO A 892 -13.67 -43.31 18.67
CA PRO A 892 -12.60 -42.55 19.32
C PRO A 892 -12.24 -43.19 20.67
N ILE A 893 -10.97 -43.59 20.82
CA ILE A 893 -10.45 -44.31 21.99
C ILE A 893 -9.30 -43.51 22.58
N PHE A 894 -9.37 -43.17 23.86
CA PHE A 894 -8.35 -42.39 24.56
C PHE A 894 -7.55 -43.25 25.53
N LEU A 895 -6.46 -42.70 26.07
CA LEU A 895 -5.65 -43.33 27.10
C LEU A 895 -5.17 -44.75 26.71
N ARG A 896 -4.73 -44.91 25.45
CA ARG A 896 -4.20 -46.17 24.90
C ARG A 896 -2.89 -45.97 24.12
N GLY A 897 -1.80 -46.56 24.60
CA GLY A 897 -0.51 -46.56 23.90
C GLY A 897 -0.31 -47.86 23.12
N PRO A 898 0.06 -47.85 21.83
CA PRO A 898 0.36 -49.09 21.10
C PRO A 898 1.66 -49.73 21.63
N VAL A 899 1.63 -51.06 21.78
CA VAL A 899 2.72 -51.87 22.38
C VAL A 899 3.26 -52.91 21.41
N GLN A 900 2.38 -53.47 20.57
CA GLN A 900 2.74 -54.50 19.58
C GLN A 900 1.63 -54.58 18.51
N PHE A 901 2.01 -54.75 17.25
CA PHE A 901 1.12 -55.26 16.21
C PHE A 901 1.17 -56.78 16.25
N ARG A 902 0.01 -57.43 16.18
CA ARG A 902 -0.15 -58.89 16.22
C ARG A 902 -0.41 -59.42 14.82
N GLY A 903 0.28 -60.50 14.49
CA GLY A 903 0.25 -61.14 13.18
C GLY A 903 1.50 -62.00 12.99
N THR A 904 1.52 -62.77 11.91
CA THR A 904 2.70 -63.54 11.46
C THR A 904 3.31 -62.97 10.18
N ARG A 905 2.45 -62.55 9.25
CA ARG A 905 2.79 -61.83 8.01
C ARG A 905 1.78 -60.73 7.74
N GLU A 906 0.50 -61.08 7.81
CA GLU A 906 -0.63 -60.13 7.81
C GLU A 906 -0.92 -59.62 9.23
N LEU A 907 -1.52 -58.43 9.32
CA LEU A 907 -2.01 -57.87 10.57
C LEU A 907 -3.34 -58.52 11.01
N GLU A 908 -3.36 -59.00 12.26
CA GLU A 908 -4.54 -59.55 12.94
C GLU A 908 -5.14 -58.59 13.99
N GLY A 909 -4.32 -57.68 14.53
CA GLY A 909 -4.76 -56.70 15.53
C GLY A 909 -3.64 -55.87 16.16
N VAL A 910 -4.00 -54.89 17.00
CA VAL A 910 -3.06 -54.06 17.78
C VAL A 910 -3.24 -54.29 19.27
N LYS A 911 -2.16 -54.64 19.97
CA LYS A 911 -2.08 -54.66 21.44
C LYS A 911 -1.74 -53.25 21.95
N LEU A 912 -2.55 -52.78 22.88
CA LEU A 912 -2.51 -51.44 23.47
C LEU A 912 -2.29 -51.56 24.98
N ALA A 913 -1.43 -50.75 25.58
CA ALA A 913 -1.41 -50.53 27.03
C ALA A 913 -2.48 -49.50 27.41
N VAL A 914 -3.12 -49.70 28.56
CA VAL A 914 -3.92 -48.66 29.22
C VAL A 914 -2.97 -47.61 29.79
N ASN A 915 -3.28 -46.33 29.60
CA ASN A 915 -2.45 -45.24 30.12
C ASN A 915 -3.18 -44.43 31.19
N ARG A 916 -2.44 -43.89 32.16
CA ARG A 916 -2.87 -42.76 32.98
C ARG A 916 -2.16 -41.47 32.54
N LEU A 917 -2.70 -40.32 32.93
CA LEU A 917 -2.05 -39.02 32.72
C LEU A 917 -1.24 -38.64 33.96
N ARG A 918 -0.05 -38.08 33.74
CA ARG A 918 0.86 -37.60 34.81
C ARG A 918 1.30 -36.18 34.54
N GLY A 919 1.18 -35.30 35.54
CA GLY A 919 1.53 -33.87 35.46
C GLY A 919 0.33 -32.96 35.81
N ASP A 920 0.60 -31.86 36.49
CA ASP A 920 -0.43 -31.04 37.14
C ASP A 920 -1.20 -30.16 36.13
N ALA A 921 -0.48 -29.61 35.14
CA ALA A 921 -1.07 -28.79 34.09
C ALA A 921 -1.46 -29.62 32.85
N ILE A 922 -2.69 -29.39 32.36
CA ILE A 922 -3.31 -30.10 31.21
C ILE A 922 -2.42 -30.14 29.95
N ARG A 923 -1.55 -29.12 29.76
CA ARG A 923 -0.63 -28.99 28.61
C ARG A 923 0.56 -29.94 28.71
N ASP A 924 1.09 -30.09 29.91
CA ASP A 924 2.35 -30.78 30.21
C ASP A 924 2.12 -32.25 30.57
N GLN A 925 0.85 -32.65 30.70
CA GLN A 925 0.43 -34.04 30.93
C GLN A 925 0.97 -35.01 29.89
N VAL A 926 1.81 -35.93 30.38
CA VAL A 926 2.34 -37.08 29.65
C VAL A 926 1.46 -38.32 29.88
N ALA A 927 1.55 -39.28 28.97
CA ALA A 927 0.95 -40.59 29.13
C ALA A 927 1.94 -41.53 29.82
N GLU A 928 1.49 -42.21 30.87
CA GLU A 928 2.24 -43.24 31.59
C GLU A 928 1.46 -44.56 31.50
N ALA A 929 2.10 -45.62 31.00
CA ALA A 929 1.46 -46.92 30.82
C ALA A 929 1.23 -47.62 32.17
N THR A 930 0.10 -48.30 32.32
CA THR A 930 -0.18 -49.20 33.45
C THR A 930 0.19 -50.65 33.10
N SER A 931 -0.08 -51.58 34.01
CA SER A 931 0.05 -53.02 33.79
C SER A 931 -1.09 -53.64 32.98
N GLU A 932 -2.12 -52.87 32.61
CA GLU A 932 -3.30 -53.36 31.89
C GLU A 932 -3.13 -53.22 30.37
N PHE A 933 -3.67 -54.20 29.63
CA PHE A 933 -3.60 -54.22 28.17
C PHE A 933 -4.97 -54.51 27.55
N GLU A 934 -5.25 -53.84 26.43
CA GLU A 934 -6.39 -54.06 25.55
C GLU A 934 -5.88 -54.55 24.19
N THR A 935 -6.63 -55.38 23.47
CA THR A 935 -6.29 -55.74 22.08
C THR A 935 -7.49 -55.47 21.19
N ILE A 936 -7.27 -54.71 20.12
CA ILE A 936 -8.26 -54.47 19.06
C ILE A 936 -7.90 -55.41 17.90
N SER A 937 -8.83 -56.26 17.48
CA SER A 937 -8.67 -57.03 16.23
C SER A 937 -8.96 -56.11 15.05
N CYS A 938 -8.06 -56.08 14.07
CA CYS A 938 -8.18 -55.23 12.89
C CYS A 938 -7.28 -55.75 11.78
N GLY A 939 -7.74 -55.67 10.53
CA GLY A 939 -6.95 -56.09 9.38
C GLY A 939 -6.09 -54.97 8.77
N LEU A 940 -6.28 -53.71 9.20
CA LEU A 940 -5.57 -52.53 8.72
C LEU A 940 -5.15 -51.65 9.91
N ALA A 941 -3.88 -51.23 9.97
CA ALA A 941 -3.41 -50.24 10.93
C ALA A 941 -2.73 -49.06 10.23
N LEU A 942 -3.05 -47.84 10.67
CA LEU A 942 -2.65 -46.59 10.03
C LEU A 942 -1.95 -45.67 11.02
N ARG A 943 -0.63 -45.52 10.84
CA ARG A 943 0.26 -44.83 11.77
C ARG A 943 0.25 -43.32 11.51
N SER A 944 -0.60 -42.60 12.24
CA SER A 944 -0.85 -41.14 12.10
C SER A 944 -0.26 -40.34 13.27
N ILE A 945 0.96 -40.70 13.68
CA ILE A 945 1.67 -40.15 14.85
C ILE A 945 2.58 -38.94 14.53
N GLY A 946 2.42 -38.37 13.33
CA GLY A 946 3.19 -37.22 12.84
C GLY A 946 4.45 -37.61 12.06
N TYR A 947 5.11 -36.58 11.51
CA TYR A 947 6.17 -36.71 10.49
C TYR A 947 7.55 -36.31 11.03
N LYS A 948 8.58 -36.42 10.20
CA LYS A 948 9.90 -35.80 10.34
C LYS A 948 10.35 -35.28 8.96
N SER A 949 11.10 -34.18 8.96
CA SER A 949 11.96 -33.84 7.82
C SER A 949 13.06 -34.88 7.67
N VAL A 950 13.69 -34.90 6.50
CA VAL A 950 14.96 -35.59 6.26
C VAL A 950 16.08 -34.55 6.12
N GLN A 951 17.31 -34.98 6.32
CA GLN A 951 18.47 -34.24 5.84
C GLN A 951 18.63 -34.59 4.35
N ILE A 952 18.26 -33.67 3.45
CA ILE A 952 18.38 -33.89 1.99
C ILE A 952 19.82 -33.79 1.48
N ASP A 953 20.68 -33.10 2.24
CA ASP A 953 22.06 -32.79 1.89
C ASP A 953 22.90 -32.74 3.18
N SER A 954 24.12 -33.28 3.13
CA SER A 954 25.04 -33.39 4.27
C SER A 954 25.34 -32.05 4.94
N SER A 955 25.34 -30.95 4.20
CA SER A 955 25.69 -29.61 4.70
C SER A 955 24.54 -28.92 5.44
N ILE A 956 23.35 -29.51 5.48
CA ILE A 956 22.23 -29.02 6.32
C ILE A 956 22.40 -29.53 7.75
N PRO A 957 22.62 -28.68 8.78
CA PRO A 957 22.72 -29.14 10.16
C PRO A 957 21.35 -29.61 10.68
N PHE A 958 21.26 -30.87 11.12
CA PHE A 958 19.97 -31.51 11.41
C PHE A 958 19.77 -31.88 12.90
N ASP A 959 18.53 -31.80 13.39
CA ASP A 959 18.06 -32.29 14.69
C ASP A 959 17.28 -33.59 14.47
N TRP A 960 17.98 -34.73 14.57
CA TRP A 960 17.42 -36.07 14.37
C TRP A 960 16.30 -36.41 15.37
N THR A 961 16.39 -35.91 16.60
CA THR A 961 15.43 -36.16 17.67
C THR A 961 14.09 -35.51 17.34
N LYS A 962 14.08 -34.21 17.07
CA LYS A 962 12.86 -33.46 16.69
C LYS A 962 12.42 -33.74 15.25
N GLY A 963 13.37 -34.09 14.37
CA GLY A 963 13.14 -34.38 12.96
C GLY A 963 12.96 -33.10 12.12
N ARG A 964 13.89 -32.14 12.26
CA ARG A 964 13.85 -30.83 11.60
C ARG A 964 15.26 -30.23 11.44
N VAL A 965 15.40 -29.21 10.60
CA VAL A 965 16.65 -28.44 10.44
C VAL A 965 16.98 -27.68 11.74
N LYS A 966 18.24 -27.71 12.18
CA LYS A 966 18.71 -26.87 13.31
C LYS A 966 18.68 -25.41 12.88
N ASN A 967 17.92 -24.60 13.59
CA ASN A 967 17.76 -23.18 13.29
C ASN A 967 17.47 -22.37 14.56
N ALA A 968 17.86 -21.10 14.53
CA ALA A 968 17.46 -20.07 15.50
C ALA A 968 16.53 -19.07 14.78
N LEU A 969 15.24 -19.11 15.10
CA LEU A 969 14.20 -18.27 14.47
C LEU A 969 14.20 -18.33 12.92
N GLY A 970 14.55 -19.49 12.35
CA GLY A 970 14.67 -19.72 10.91
C GLY A 970 16.06 -19.49 10.31
N LYS A 971 17.01 -18.85 11.02
CA LYS A 971 18.42 -18.81 10.60
C LYS A 971 19.09 -20.17 10.81
N VAL A 972 19.80 -20.68 9.81
CA VAL A 972 20.54 -21.95 9.89
C VAL A 972 22.03 -21.65 10.14
N HIS A 973 22.72 -21.07 9.16
CA HIS A 973 24.03 -20.37 9.27
C HIS A 973 24.25 -19.53 7.99
N ASP A 974 25.27 -18.69 7.95
CA ASP A 974 25.78 -17.99 6.74
C ASP A 974 24.69 -17.36 5.84
N ASN A 975 24.37 -17.98 4.70
CA ASN A 975 23.30 -17.62 3.78
C ASN A 975 22.19 -18.69 3.67
N LEU A 976 22.16 -19.65 4.60
CA LEU A 976 21.19 -20.74 4.69
C LEU A 976 20.12 -20.46 5.76
N TYR A 977 18.86 -20.71 5.40
CA TYR A 977 17.67 -20.45 6.21
C TYR A 977 16.68 -21.62 6.09
N SER A 978 15.70 -21.71 6.98
CA SER A 978 14.60 -22.67 6.84
C SER A 978 13.28 -22.12 7.37
N ALA A 979 12.16 -22.49 6.74
CA ALA A 979 10.82 -22.08 7.14
C ALA A 979 9.77 -23.20 7.02
N GLY A 980 8.64 -23.03 7.71
CA GLY A 980 7.57 -24.02 7.79
C GLY A 980 8.04 -25.29 8.50
N TRP A 981 7.45 -26.43 8.15
CA TRP A 981 7.69 -27.71 8.84
C TRP A 981 9.16 -28.18 8.84
N ALA A 982 9.99 -27.73 7.89
CA ALA A 982 11.42 -27.99 7.89
C ALA A 982 12.16 -27.31 9.05
N ALA A 983 11.69 -26.13 9.50
CA ALA A 983 12.27 -25.36 10.60
C ALA A 983 11.55 -25.57 11.94
N THR A 984 10.21 -25.59 11.94
CA THR A 984 9.41 -25.71 13.15
C THR A 984 9.21 -27.17 13.58
N GLY A 985 9.26 -28.10 12.63
CA GLY A 985 8.71 -29.45 12.76
C GLY A 985 7.24 -29.51 12.31
N PRO A 986 6.69 -30.70 12.05
CA PRO A 986 5.39 -30.85 11.40
C PRO A 986 4.22 -30.70 12.38
N ILE A 987 3.98 -29.45 12.77
CA ILE A 987 2.94 -29.02 13.71
C ILE A 987 2.28 -27.75 13.16
N GLY A 988 0.95 -27.70 13.23
CA GLY A 988 0.16 -26.54 12.80
C GLY A 988 -0.41 -26.64 11.38
N VAL A 989 -1.36 -25.75 11.10
CA VAL A 989 -2.10 -25.64 9.83
C VAL A 989 -1.41 -24.65 8.86
N ILE A 990 -1.95 -24.52 7.64
CA ILE A 990 -1.45 -23.60 6.60
C ILE A 990 -1.25 -22.16 7.14
N LEU A 991 -2.16 -21.67 7.99
CA LEU A 991 -2.06 -20.32 8.59
C LEU A 991 -0.82 -20.14 9.48
N SER A 992 -0.45 -21.12 10.30
CA SER A 992 0.78 -21.06 11.10
C SER A 992 2.04 -21.18 10.23
N THR A 993 1.98 -21.96 9.15
CA THR A 993 3.06 -22.05 8.16
C THR A 993 3.25 -20.72 7.42
N MET A 994 2.16 -20.01 7.11
CA MET A 994 2.18 -18.66 6.53
C MET A 994 2.90 -17.66 7.45
N THR A 995 2.48 -17.57 8.73
CA THR A 995 3.09 -16.63 9.69
C THR A 995 4.59 -16.88 9.82
N ASN A 996 5.02 -18.13 10.00
CA ASN A 996 6.44 -18.45 10.09
C ASN A 996 7.21 -18.18 8.80
N ALA A 997 6.64 -18.46 7.62
CA ALA A 997 7.26 -18.13 6.34
C ALA A 997 7.41 -16.60 6.15
N PHE A 998 6.49 -15.79 6.66
CA PHE A 998 6.60 -14.34 6.66
C PHE A 998 7.65 -13.82 7.66
N GLU A 999 7.81 -14.46 8.82
CA GLU A 999 8.87 -14.14 9.79
C GLU A 999 10.26 -14.40 9.21
N VAL A 1000 10.48 -15.60 8.66
CA VAL A 1000 11.77 -15.97 8.05
C VAL A 1000 12.02 -15.21 6.76
N GLY A 1001 10.99 -14.93 5.95
CA GLY A 1001 11.13 -14.07 4.77
C GLY A 1001 11.65 -12.67 5.10
N LYS A 1002 11.16 -12.05 6.20
CA LYS A 1002 11.68 -10.76 6.70
C LYS A 1002 13.13 -10.86 7.18
N LEU A 1003 13.49 -11.95 7.86
CA LEU A 1003 14.86 -12.21 8.31
C LEU A 1003 15.83 -12.30 7.12
N VAL A 1004 15.45 -13.06 6.09
CA VAL A 1004 16.19 -13.19 4.83
C VAL A 1004 16.38 -11.81 4.17
N CYS A 1005 15.32 -11.00 4.03
CA CYS A 1005 15.43 -9.65 3.47
C CYS A 1005 16.36 -8.73 4.28
N LYS A 1006 16.33 -8.82 5.61
CA LYS A 1006 17.18 -8.02 6.51
C LYS A 1006 18.67 -8.32 6.32
N GLU A 1007 19.02 -9.60 6.16
CA GLU A 1007 20.43 -10.04 6.12
C GLU A 1007 21.02 -10.03 4.71
N ILE A 1008 20.21 -10.28 3.67
CA ILE A 1008 20.64 -10.05 2.27
C ILE A 1008 20.99 -8.59 2.03
N ALA A 1009 20.27 -7.65 2.66
CA ALA A 1009 20.50 -6.21 2.51
C ALA A 1009 21.90 -5.72 2.99
N SER A 1010 22.70 -6.61 3.58
CA SER A 1010 24.10 -6.39 3.99
C SER A 1010 25.14 -7.20 3.20
N SER A 1011 24.76 -7.93 2.14
CA SER A 1011 25.69 -8.74 1.32
C SER A 1011 26.10 -8.02 0.04
N ASN A 1012 27.42 -7.95 -0.21
CA ASN A 1012 28.03 -7.28 -1.36
C ASN A 1012 28.63 -8.26 -2.41
N GLU A 1013 28.30 -9.55 -2.36
CA GLU A 1013 28.75 -10.55 -3.34
C GLU A 1013 28.04 -10.41 -4.70
N ARG A 1014 28.52 -11.13 -5.73
CA ARG A 1014 27.81 -11.34 -7.00
C ARG A 1014 27.47 -12.83 -7.11
N LYS A 1015 26.28 -13.14 -7.61
CA LYS A 1015 25.66 -14.48 -7.56
C LYS A 1015 24.91 -14.77 -8.86
N ALA A 1016 25.19 -15.90 -9.52
CA ALA A 1016 24.59 -16.22 -10.83
C ALA A 1016 23.20 -16.86 -10.74
N GLY A 1017 22.85 -17.51 -9.64
CA GLY A 1017 21.52 -18.08 -9.37
C GLY A 1017 21.09 -19.12 -10.42
N SER A 1018 19.94 -18.88 -11.05
CA SER A 1018 19.34 -19.78 -12.03
C SER A 1018 20.23 -20.03 -13.26
N ASP A 1019 21.16 -19.13 -13.58
CA ASP A 1019 22.01 -19.24 -14.77
C ASP A 1019 22.99 -20.43 -14.67
N GLU A 1020 23.81 -20.46 -13.61
CA GLU A 1020 24.73 -21.58 -13.29
C GLU A 1020 23.97 -22.87 -12.93
N LEU A 1021 22.84 -22.74 -12.22
CA LEU A 1021 21.97 -23.89 -11.88
C LEU A 1021 21.44 -24.58 -13.14
N CYS A 1022 20.91 -23.82 -14.11
CA CYS A 1022 20.39 -24.37 -15.36
C CYS A 1022 21.49 -25.01 -16.21
N GLU A 1023 22.71 -24.46 -16.21
CA GLU A 1023 23.85 -25.07 -16.90
C GLU A 1023 24.23 -26.42 -16.30
N ILE A 1024 24.37 -26.52 -14.97
CA ILE A 1024 24.72 -27.78 -14.30
C ILE A 1024 23.65 -28.85 -14.53
N LEU A 1025 22.37 -28.48 -14.46
CA LEU A 1025 21.25 -29.40 -14.73
C LEU A 1025 21.21 -29.85 -16.19
N ARG A 1026 21.48 -28.93 -17.14
CA ARG A 1026 21.63 -29.24 -18.58
C ARG A 1026 22.78 -30.21 -18.84
N LEU A 1027 23.94 -30.01 -18.20
CA LEU A 1027 25.10 -30.90 -18.30
C LEU A 1027 24.84 -32.28 -17.69
N LYS A 1028 23.98 -32.37 -16.66
CA LYS A 1028 23.49 -33.63 -16.07
C LYS A 1028 22.31 -34.26 -16.83
N GLY A 1029 21.78 -33.61 -17.88
CA GLY A 1029 20.63 -34.11 -18.64
C GLY A 1029 19.28 -34.04 -17.91
N VAL A 1030 19.16 -33.24 -16.85
CA VAL A 1030 17.93 -33.13 -16.04
C VAL A 1030 16.91 -32.24 -16.77
N GLN A 1031 15.74 -32.81 -17.10
CA GLN A 1031 14.63 -32.04 -17.67
C GLN A 1031 13.98 -31.15 -16.60
N ILE A 1032 14.21 -29.85 -16.70
CA ILE A 1032 13.57 -28.82 -15.86
C ILE A 1032 12.13 -28.61 -16.33
N VAL A 1033 11.19 -28.46 -15.39
CA VAL A 1033 9.77 -28.14 -15.68
C VAL A 1033 9.47 -26.72 -15.22
N SER A 1034 9.22 -25.79 -16.16
CA SER A 1034 8.86 -24.41 -15.80
C SER A 1034 7.39 -24.29 -15.36
N TYR A 1035 7.00 -23.15 -14.80
CA TYR A 1035 5.59 -22.94 -14.41
C TYR A 1035 4.62 -23.07 -15.59
N LYS A 1036 5.04 -22.66 -16.80
CA LYS A 1036 4.22 -22.78 -18.02
C LYS A 1036 4.08 -24.23 -18.47
N ASP A 1037 5.07 -25.07 -18.18
CA ASP A 1037 5.02 -26.49 -18.51
C ASP A 1037 4.16 -27.26 -17.51
N TRP A 1038 4.21 -26.87 -16.23
CA TRP A 1038 3.20 -27.27 -15.24
C TRP A 1038 1.78 -26.89 -15.66
N GLU A 1039 1.54 -25.69 -16.21
CA GLU A 1039 0.21 -25.29 -16.72
C GLU A 1039 -0.30 -26.20 -17.86
N LYS A 1040 0.59 -26.87 -18.62
CA LYS A 1040 0.20 -27.91 -19.58
C LYS A 1040 -0.31 -29.15 -18.87
N ILE A 1041 0.41 -29.62 -17.84
CA ILE A 1041 0.01 -30.76 -17.01
C ILE A 1041 -1.33 -30.47 -16.34
N ASP A 1042 -1.46 -29.34 -15.65
CA ASP A 1042 -2.69 -28.91 -14.96
C ASP A 1042 -3.90 -28.90 -15.89
N ARG A 1043 -3.75 -28.40 -17.12
CA ARG A 1043 -4.77 -28.44 -18.17
C ARG A 1043 -5.16 -29.86 -18.58
N VAL A 1044 -4.20 -30.78 -18.72
CA VAL A 1044 -4.52 -32.20 -19.03
C VAL A 1044 -5.23 -32.87 -17.85
N GLU A 1045 -4.83 -32.57 -16.61
CA GLU A 1045 -5.53 -33.06 -15.42
C GLU A 1045 -6.98 -32.56 -15.36
N GLN A 1046 -7.22 -31.28 -15.59
CA GLN A 1046 -8.57 -30.70 -15.67
C GLN A 1046 -9.41 -31.32 -16.79
N GLU A 1047 -8.82 -31.58 -17.96
CA GLU A 1047 -9.50 -32.18 -19.11
C GLU A 1047 -9.92 -33.63 -18.81
N ARG A 1048 -8.99 -34.46 -18.32
CA ARG A 1048 -9.28 -35.83 -17.85
C ARG A 1048 -10.34 -35.82 -16.76
N GLY A 1049 -10.24 -34.91 -15.79
CA GLY A 1049 -11.23 -34.73 -14.73
C GLY A 1049 -12.63 -34.46 -15.28
N ARG A 1050 -12.77 -33.56 -16.25
CA ARG A 1050 -14.07 -33.23 -16.87
C ARG A 1050 -14.74 -34.44 -17.51
N GLN A 1051 -13.95 -35.32 -18.14
CA GLN A 1051 -14.44 -36.54 -18.79
C GLN A 1051 -15.01 -37.56 -17.79
N VAL A 1052 -14.57 -37.53 -16.52
CA VAL A 1052 -15.05 -38.41 -15.43
C VAL A 1052 -15.86 -37.67 -14.35
N GLY A 1053 -16.28 -36.42 -14.60
CA GLY A 1053 -17.13 -35.64 -13.69
C GLY A 1053 -16.42 -35.04 -12.46
N LYS A 1054 -15.10 -34.86 -12.53
CA LYS A 1054 -14.22 -34.42 -11.42
C LYS A 1054 -13.56 -33.06 -11.72
N PRO A 1055 -13.14 -32.28 -10.70
CA PRO A 1055 -12.40 -31.02 -10.90
C PRO A 1055 -11.07 -31.21 -11.64
N ARG A 1056 -10.45 -32.38 -11.47
CA ARG A 1056 -9.27 -32.88 -12.18
C ARG A 1056 -9.12 -34.38 -11.96
N GLU A 1057 -8.44 -35.05 -12.89
CA GLU A 1057 -7.82 -36.36 -12.64
C GLU A 1057 -6.31 -36.13 -12.51
N LYS A 1058 -5.72 -36.49 -11.37
CA LYS A 1058 -4.29 -36.26 -11.14
C LYS A 1058 -3.45 -37.23 -11.94
N ILE A 1059 -2.47 -36.71 -12.68
CA ILE A 1059 -1.39 -37.53 -13.21
C ILE A 1059 -0.50 -37.95 -12.04
N VAL A 1060 -0.10 -39.21 -12.03
CA VAL A 1060 0.71 -39.82 -10.95
C VAL A 1060 2.01 -40.44 -11.44
N ASP A 1061 2.21 -40.55 -12.76
CA ASP A 1061 3.49 -40.98 -13.32
C ASP A 1061 4.35 -39.77 -13.72
N VAL A 1062 5.61 -39.77 -13.29
CA VAL A 1062 6.54 -38.66 -13.54
C VAL A 1062 6.96 -38.61 -15.01
N THR A 1063 7.06 -39.76 -15.69
CA THR A 1063 7.37 -39.82 -17.13
C THR A 1063 6.26 -39.17 -17.94
N GLU A 1064 5.00 -39.49 -17.63
CA GLU A 1064 3.84 -38.86 -18.27
C GLU A 1064 3.78 -37.34 -18.01
N MET A 1065 4.11 -36.89 -16.79
CA MET A 1065 4.23 -35.45 -16.50
C MET A 1065 5.29 -34.77 -17.39
N LEU A 1066 6.47 -35.38 -17.53
CA LEU A 1066 7.59 -34.84 -18.30
C LEU A 1066 7.30 -34.84 -19.81
N GLU A 1067 6.64 -35.87 -20.32
CA GLU A 1067 6.13 -35.90 -21.69
C GLU A 1067 5.11 -34.81 -21.98
N ILE A 1068 4.23 -34.48 -21.04
CA ILE A 1068 3.21 -33.42 -21.19
C ILE A 1068 3.85 -32.04 -21.01
N ALA A 1069 4.85 -31.91 -20.15
CA ALA A 1069 5.66 -30.71 -19.98
C ALA A 1069 6.45 -30.36 -21.25
N ALA A 1070 6.92 -31.35 -22.01
CA ALA A 1070 7.73 -31.16 -23.22
C ALA A 1070 6.94 -30.78 -24.49
N LYS A 1071 5.61 -30.94 -24.49
CA LYS A 1071 4.71 -30.68 -25.65
C LYS A 1071 4.23 -29.23 -25.75
#